data_AF-A0A7M3SE04-F1
#
_entry.id   AF-A0A7M3SE04-F1
#
_cell.length_a   1.000
_cell.length_b   1.000
_cell.length_c   1.000
_cell.angle_alpha   90.00
_cell.angle_beta   90.00
_cell.angle_gamma   90.00
#
_symmetry.space_group_name_H-M   'P 1'
#
loop_
_entity.id
_entity.type
_entity.pdbx_description
1 polymer ?
#
loop_
_entity_poly.entity_id
_entity_poly.type
_entity_poly.pdbx_seq_one_letter_code
_entity_poly.pdbx_strand_id
1 'polypeptide(L)'
;MNRKSMRTLLVLSAIAMAMIVSPAVVSYPTGIQGVKDSGCNCHGATTSSEVVPSITGLPDQYNYSESYEIVVSFVGGPASPTNSNQGGFNLWVSDGELSPSDATVQSYNPNEVSHTEAGNDQTSWTLTWTSPSSDRNVEFILHTNSVNGNADGANGGSSGDMWNKLTAKVSPPVLVLEEADPFVVLSTLIVVSAILLAFTLAYVFYRTNPESFTWDYFAPWIAGWLTTTDHKKVGTLYFVAGLFFLGVGGIMAMMIRIQLAVPGNDFLTQDQYNQFFTLHGTTMIFLAAMPLINGFANWMVPLQIGAPDLALPRLNAMSFWLQPVGALLIFTGVFSGSGADTGWTGYAPYVVSETAHMGTTMWVAGQIMLVASSTLTGINFLTTIAVMRAPGMGWLQMPLFTWSILIANLMLFLSIPAFGIGLIQVYLDRVIGTAFYDVSAGGDPLLWSHLFWYFGHPEVYVVIVPAFGVISEVIATSARRSIFGYRSMVYAMAGIGVVSFIVYGHHMFTSGMSPTLRFVTMLTTMLVAVPTGIKIFNWLKTMHGGSLVYRTHTLWTLGFLVTFTLGGISGMFFPSIAMDLHLHESYFVVAHFHYVLVGGTVFGFYAAIYYWFPKMSGRMLDEKLGVLHFLVGFISYNALFWP
;
A
#
# COMPACT_ATOMS: atom_id res chain seq x y z
N MET A 1 47.25 12.22 -60.63
CA MET A 1 46.51 12.63 -59.41
C MET A 1 45.61 11.47 -58.98
N ASN A 2 45.73 10.96 -57.75
CA ASN A 2 45.02 9.76 -57.31
C ASN A 2 43.51 10.06 -57.04
N ARG A 3 42.59 9.09 -57.19
CA ARG A 3 41.12 9.28 -57.14
C ARG A 3 40.62 10.02 -55.88
N LYS A 4 41.35 9.95 -54.76
CA LYS A 4 41.09 10.71 -53.53
C LYS A 4 41.33 12.22 -53.71
N SER A 5 42.44 12.62 -54.31
CA SER A 5 42.78 14.03 -54.54
C SER A 5 41.85 14.72 -55.54
N MET A 6 41.30 13.99 -56.51
CA MET A 6 40.32 14.53 -57.47
C MET A 6 38.94 14.76 -56.81
N ARG A 7 38.54 13.90 -55.86
CA ARG A 7 37.34 14.11 -55.03
C ARG A 7 37.51 15.25 -54.05
N THR A 8 38.68 15.40 -53.44
CA THR A 8 38.97 16.55 -52.55
C THR A 8 38.96 17.87 -53.33
N LEU A 9 39.51 17.90 -54.54
CA LEU A 9 39.46 19.09 -55.39
C LEU A 9 38.03 19.43 -55.85
N LEU A 10 37.23 18.43 -56.22
CA LEU A 10 35.81 18.60 -56.58
C LEU A 10 34.95 19.07 -55.41
N VAL A 11 35.20 18.57 -54.19
CA VAL A 11 34.51 19.00 -52.98
C VAL A 11 34.94 20.42 -52.59
N LEU A 12 36.23 20.76 -52.68
CA LEU A 12 36.71 22.12 -52.40
C LEU A 12 36.23 23.14 -53.44
N SER A 13 36.13 22.76 -54.71
CA SER A 13 35.56 23.63 -55.75
C SER A 13 34.03 23.74 -55.67
N ALA A 14 33.32 22.70 -55.25
CA ALA A 14 31.89 22.79 -54.93
C ALA A 14 31.60 23.66 -53.69
N ILE A 15 32.44 23.60 -52.66
CA ILE A 15 32.35 24.47 -51.47
C ILE A 15 32.70 25.92 -51.83
N ALA A 16 33.71 26.15 -52.69
CA ALA A 16 34.04 27.50 -53.17
C ALA A 16 32.92 28.09 -54.05
N MET A 17 32.25 27.26 -54.87
CA MET A 17 31.11 27.69 -55.69
C MET A 17 29.86 27.95 -54.83
N ALA A 18 29.67 27.19 -53.74
CA ALA A 18 28.58 27.38 -52.77
C ALA A 18 28.77 28.61 -51.88
N MET A 19 30.01 29.07 -51.66
CA MET A 19 30.29 30.33 -50.94
C MET A 19 30.14 31.60 -51.79
N ILE A 20 29.94 31.48 -53.11
CA ILE A 20 29.74 32.63 -54.02
C ILE A 20 28.24 32.89 -54.30
N VAL A 21 27.34 32.06 -53.77
CA VAL A 21 25.89 32.30 -53.81
C VAL A 21 25.42 32.68 -52.41
N SER A 22 25.82 33.88 -51.93
CA SER A 22 25.05 34.50 -50.85
C SER A 22 23.78 35.08 -51.46
N PRO A 23 22.58 34.74 -50.98
CA PRO A 23 21.40 35.51 -51.32
C PRO A 23 21.64 36.93 -50.77
N ALA A 24 21.61 37.93 -51.64
CA ALA A 24 21.53 39.32 -51.22
C ALA A 24 20.22 39.47 -50.44
N VAL A 25 20.30 39.51 -49.12
CA VAL A 25 19.13 39.68 -48.27
C VAL A 25 18.80 41.16 -48.25
N VAL A 26 17.69 41.52 -48.90
CA VAL A 26 17.17 42.88 -48.91
C VAL A 26 16.38 43.09 -47.60
N SER A 27 16.75 44.11 -46.83
CA SER A 27 15.90 44.57 -45.72
C SER A 27 14.69 45.29 -46.32
N TYR A 28 13.50 44.93 -45.83
CA TYR A 28 12.26 45.60 -46.23
C TYR A 28 11.88 46.64 -45.19
N PRO A 29 11.23 47.75 -45.59
CA PRO A 29 10.71 48.75 -44.64
C PRO A 29 9.53 48.22 -43.82
N THR A 30 8.97 47.08 -44.21
CA THR A 30 7.98 46.30 -43.48
C THR A 30 8.61 45.04 -42.90
N GLY A 31 8.03 44.49 -41.84
CA GLY A 31 8.42 43.22 -41.27
C GLY A 31 8.38 42.03 -42.24
N ILE A 32 8.91 40.88 -41.82
CA ILE A 32 9.02 39.65 -42.64
C ILE A 32 8.35 38.46 -41.95
N GLN A 33 8.00 37.43 -42.73
CA GLN A 33 7.40 36.17 -42.26
C GLN A 33 8.33 34.96 -42.47
N GLY A 34 8.05 33.86 -41.77
CA GLY A 34 8.76 32.59 -41.94
C GLY A 34 10.16 32.58 -41.32
N VAL A 35 10.45 33.48 -40.38
CA VAL A 35 11.78 33.63 -39.76
C VAL A 35 11.93 32.91 -38.42
N LYS A 36 10.94 32.13 -38.00
CA LYS A 36 10.96 31.35 -36.75
C LYS A 36 12.27 30.59 -36.51
N ASP A 37 12.74 29.89 -37.54
CA ASP A 37 13.94 29.03 -37.46
C ASP A 37 15.19 29.71 -38.03
N SER A 38 15.03 30.58 -39.04
CA SER A 38 16.15 31.22 -39.73
C SER A 38 16.64 32.50 -39.02
N GLY A 39 15.80 33.17 -38.23
CA GLY A 39 16.11 34.46 -37.61
C GLY A 39 16.16 35.65 -38.57
N CYS A 40 16.48 36.84 -38.04
CA CYS A 40 16.51 38.10 -38.80
C CYS A 40 17.87 38.32 -39.51
N ASN A 41 18.31 37.36 -40.32
CA ASN A 41 19.62 37.38 -40.98
C ASN A 41 19.83 38.54 -41.96
N CYS A 42 18.77 39.25 -42.35
CA CYS A 42 18.84 40.52 -43.06
C CYS A 42 19.64 41.58 -42.31
N HIS A 43 19.72 41.52 -40.98
CA HIS A 43 20.41 42.49 -40.12
C HIS A 43 21.73 41.98 -39.54
N GLY A 44 22.21 40.81 -39.98
CA GLY A 44 23.48 40.22 -39.50
C GLY A 44 23.42 38.70 -39.45
N ALA A 45 24.56 38.03 -39.68
CA ALA A 45 24.62 36.57 -39.74
C ALA A 45 24.50 35.87 -38.37
N THR A 46 24.64 36.61 -37.27
CA THR A 46 24.59 36.11 -35.89
C THR A 46 23.80 37.07 -35.02
N THR A 47 23.21 36.57 -33.94
CA THR A 47 22.54 37.41 -32.95
C THR A 47 23.54 38.30 -32.19
N SER A 48 23.06 39.44 -31.70
CA SER A 48 23.80 40.35 -30.84
C SER A 48 23.12 40.50 -29.49
N SER A 49 23.88 40.34 -28.41
CA SER A 49 23.40 40.58 -27.05
C SER A 49 23.15 42.06 -26.74
N GLU A 50 23.55 42.97 -27.64
CA GLU A 50 23.26 44.40 -27.50
C GLU A 50 21.79 44.73 -27.77
N VAL A 51 21.04 43.85 -28.44
CA VAL A 51 19.58 43.96 -28.60
C VAL A 51 18.92 42.99 -27.63
N VAL A 52 18.15 43.49 -26.68
CA VAL A 52 17.48 42.69 -25.65
C VAL A 52 15.97 42.67 -25.92
N PRO A 53 15.42 41.59 -26.51
CA PRO A 53 13.99 41.42 -26.71
C PRO A 53 13.23 41.16 -25.41
N SER A 54 12.00 41.64 -25.33
CA SER A 54 11.07 41.35 -24.24
C SER A 54 9.64 41.14 -24.74
N ILE A 55 8.89 40.27 -24.04
CA ILE A 55 7.44 40.13 -24.17
C ILE A 55 6.85 40.39 -22.79
N THR A 56 5.89 41.29 -22.70
CA THR A 56 5.15 41.59 -21.46
C THR A 56 3.66 41.40 -21.69
N GLY A 57 2.90 41.10 -20.63
CA GLY A 57 1.47 40.80 -20.72
C GLY A 57 1.11 39.32 -20.90
N LEU A 58 2.10 38.42 -21.04
CA LEU A 58 1.87 36.98 -21.02
C LEU A 58 1.54 36.50 -19.59
N PRO A 59 0.49 35.70 -19.38
CA PRO A 59 0.23 35.10 -18.08
C PRO A 59 1.16 33.90 -17.83
N ASP A 60 1.30 33.48 -16.58
CA ASP A 60 2.02 32.23 -16.24
C ASP A 60 1.21 30.97 -16.67
N GLN A 61 -0.12 31.07 -16.60
CA GLN A 61 -1.09 30.07 -17.06
C GLN A 61 -2.27 30.78 -17.77
N TYR A 62 -2.79 30.20 -18.85
CA TYR A 62 -3.94 30.77 -19.56
C TYR A 62 -5.27 30.10 -19.19
N ASN A 63 -6.36 30.84 -19.24
CA ASN A 63 -7.71 30.26 -19.35
C ASN A 63 -8.04 30.01 -20.81
N TYR A 64 -8.87 29.00 -21.10
CA TYR A 64 -9.21 28.63 -22.47
C TYR A 64 -9.93 29.75 -23.22
N SER A 65 -9.48 30.05 -24.45
CA SER A 65 -10.11 31.03 -25.34
C SER A 65 -10.20 32.45 -24.75
N GLU A 66 -9.27 32.80 -23.87
CA GLU A 66 -9.14 34.14 -23.30
C GLU A 66 -8.13 34.96 -24.10
N SER A 67 -8.40 36.26 -24.28
CA SER A 67 -7.53 37.18 -25.00
C SER A 67 -6.66 37.97 -24.03
N TYR A 68 -5.36 37.96 -24.26
CA TYR A 68 -4.34 38.68 -23.51
C TYR A 68 -3.72 39.76 -24.40
N GLU A 69 -3.70 41.00 -23.91
CA GLU A 69 -2.90 42.06 -24.55
C GLU A 69 -1.43 41.86 -24.20
N ILE A 70 -0.60 41.74 -25.24
CA ILE A 70 0.83 41.53 -25.09
C ILE A 70 1.61 42.63 -25.81
N VAL A 71 2.69 43.07 -25.16
CA VAL A 71 3.58 44.08 -25.71
C VAL A 71 4.93 43.43 -25.98
N VAL A 72 5.35 43.48 -27.24
CA VAL A 72 6.67 43.04 -27.68
C VAL A 72 7.56 44.24 -27.87
N SER A 73 8.78 44.19 -27.35
CA SER A 73 9.71 45.31 -27.46
C SER A 73 11.16 44.87 -27.47
N PHE A 74 12.07 45.78 -27.75
CA PHE A 74 13.50 45.58 -27.51
C PHE A 74 14.15 46.84 -26.95
N VAL A 75 15.30 46.65 -26.28
CA VAL A 75 16.19 47.74 -25.86
C VAL A 75 17.61 47.49 -26.36
N GLY A 76 18.34 48.58 -26.62
CA GLY A 76 19.73 48.56 -27.08
C GLY A 76 19.91 48.43 -28.60
N GLY A 77 21.13 48.07 -29.02
CA GLY A 77 21.57 48.11 -30.42
C GLY A 77 21.86 49.52 -30.94
N PRO A 78 22.05 49.68 -32.26
CA PRO A 78 22.52 50.94 -32.86
C PRO A 78 21.42 51.98 -33.11
N ALA A 79 20.16 51.67 -32.81
CA ALA A 79 19.03 52.59 -33.01
C ALA A 79 19.15 53.88 -32.20
N SER A 80 18.81 55.00 -32.82
CA SER A 80 18.72 56.33 -32.20
C SER A 80 17.32 56.90 -32.43
N PRO A 81 16.73 57.64 -31.47
CA PRO A 81 15.45 58.32 -31.65
C PRO A 81 15.42 59.34 -32.80
N THR A 82 16.58 59.74 -33.31
CA THR A 82 16.72 60.64 -34.47
C THR A 82 16.66 59.92 -35.82
N ASN A 83 16.67 58.59 -35.83
CA ASN A 83 16.62 57.80 -37.05
C ASN A 83 15.19 57.73 -37.58
N SER A 84 15.03 57.70 -38.91
CA SER A 84 13.74 57.47 -39.55
C SER A 84 13.18 56.07 -39.24
N ASN A 85 14.07 55.08 -39.09
CA ASN A 85 13.73 53.71 -38.71
C ASN A 85 14.57 53.31 -37.48
N GLN A 86 13.94 52.70 -36.48
CA GLN A 86 14.59 52.25 -35.25
C GLN A 86 14.75 50.73 -35.20
N GLY A 87 13.79 49.97 -35.73
CA GLY A 87 13.88 48.51 -35.66
C GLY A 87 12.61 47.81 -36.07
N GLY A 88 12.56 46.53 -35.75
CA GLY A 88 11.46 45.66 -36.12
C GLY A 88 11.35 44.43 -35.24
N PHE A 89 10.24 43.72 -35.38
CA PHE A 89 10.02 42.43 -34.75
C PHE A 89 9.29 41.44 -35.64
N ASN A 90 9.43 40.15 -35.34
CA ASN A 90 8.57 39.06 -35.80
C ASN A 90 8.24 38.18 -34.59
N LEU A 91 6.96 37.99 -34.30
CA LEU A 91 6.49 37.12 -33.23
C LEU A 91 5.75 35.94 -33.84
N TRP A 92 6.17 34.74 -33.45
CA TRP A 92 5.50 33.48 -33.78
C TRP A 92 4.98 32.78 -32.53
N VAL A 93 3.79 32.17 -32.59
CA VAL A 93 3.21 31.37 -31.51
C VAL A 93 2.83 29.97 -31.99
N SER A 94 3.08 28.96 -31.16
CA SER A 94 2.81 27.55 -31.48
C SER A 94 1.33 27.15 -31.47
N ASP A 95 0.48 27.87 -30.74
CA ASP A 95 -0.96 27.62 -30.62
C ASP A 95 -1.69 28.89 -30.15
N GLY A 96 -3.00 28.97 -30.39
CA GLY A 96 -3.77 30.21 -30.25
C GLY A 96 -3.57 31.19 -31.42
N GLU A 97 -4.21 32.36 -31.33
CA GLU A 97 -4.33 33.32 -32.44
C GLU A 97 -3.80 34.71 -32.05
N LEU A 98 -2.90 35.27 -32.86
CA LEU A 98 -2.34 36.60 -32.75
C LEU A 98 -3.08 37.57 -33.66
N SER A 99 -3.47 38.71 -33.10
CA SER A 99 -4.19 39.78 -33.81
C SER A 99 -3.51 41.14 -33.57
N PRO A 100 -3.34 41.98 -34.61
CA PRO A 100 -2.80 43.32 -34.46
C PRO A 100 -3.72 44.21 -33.59
N SER A 101 -3.15 44.96 -32.64
CA SER A 101 -3.93 45.91 -31.83
C SER A 101 -4.02 47.30 -32.48
N ASP A 102 -3.10 47.66 -33.38
CA ASP A 102 -3.08 48.94 -34.09
C ASP A 102 -2.44 48.82 -35.49
N ALA A 103 -2.31 49.95 -36.20
CA ALA A 103 -1.78 50.00 -37.57
C ALA A 103 -0.26 49.79 -37.69
N THR A 104 0.47 49.72 -36.57
CA THR A 104 1.92 49.50 -36.52
C THR A 104 2.28 48.02 -36.62
N VAL A 105 1.29 47.13 -36.47
CA VAL A 105 1.44 45.66 -36.53
C VAL A 105 0.60 45.10 -37.68
N GLN A 106 1.14 44.09 -38.36
CA GLN A 106 0.46 43.30 -39.38
C GLN A 106 0.48 41.81 -39.02
N SER A 107 -0.58 41.11 -39.39
CA SER A 107 -0.67 39.65 -39.28
C SER A 107 -0.43 39.00 -40.63
N TYR A 108 0.47 38.01 -40.65
CA TYR A 108 0.71 37.17 -41.82
C TYR A 108 -0.18 35.94 -41.82
N ASN A 109 -0.38 35.37 -40.63
CA ASN A 109 -1.28 34.26 -40.36
C ASN A 109 -1.65 34.29 -38.86
N PRO A 110 -2.62 33.46 -38.41
CA PRO A 110 -3.05 33.44 -37.01
C PRO A 110 -1.91 33.21 -36.01
N ASN A 111 -0.79 32.63 -36.43
CA ASN A 111 0.32 32.25 -35.56
C ASN A 111 1.54 33.17 -35.71
N GLU A 112 1.50 34.18 -36.59
CA GLU A 112 2.67 34.99 -36.91
C GLU A 112 2.30 36.44 -37.26
N VAL A 113 2.90 37.38 -36.52
CA VAL A 113 2.71 38.83 -36.69
C VAL A 113 4.05 39.57 -36.69
N SER A 114 4.09 40.74 -37.31
CA SER A 114 5.29 41.55 -37.45
C SER A 114 4.92 43.04 -37.61
N HIS A 115 5.90 43.94 -37.55
CA HIS A 115 5.68 45.38 -37.72
C HIS A 115 5.31 45.76 -39.18
N THR A 116 4.54 46.83 -39.35
CA THR A 116 4.30 47.51 -40.63
C THR A 116 5.34 48.61 -40.86
N GLU A 117 5.30 49.25 -42.02
CA GLU A 117 6.12 50.43 -42.29
C GLU A 117 5.82 51.57 -41.30
N ALA A 118 4.56 51.73 -40.87
CA ALA A 118 4.19 52.73 -39.85
C ALA A 118 4.68 52.39 -38.43
N GLY A 119 5.18 51.17 -38.23
CA GLY A 119 5.76 50.72 -36.96
C GLY A 119 7.28 50.63 -36.97
N ASN A 120 7.96 50.99 -38.05
CA ASN A 120 9.42 50.81 -38.20
C ASN A 120 10.25 51.87 -37.44
N ASP A 121 9.61 52.96 -37.01
CA ASP A 121 10.18 54.05 -36.21
C ASP A 121 10.01 53.81 -34.71
N GLN A 122 9.61 52.59 -34.31
CA GLN A 122 9.31 52.21 -32.93
C GLN A 122 10.22 51.09 -32.44
N THR A 123 10.26 50.92 -31.12
CA THR A 123 10.97 49.80 -30.45
C THR A 123 10.04 48.92 -29.62
N SER A 124 8.73 49.22 -29.64
CA SER A 124 7.70 48.53 -28.87
C SER A 124 6.38 48.51 -29.64
N TRP A 125 5.71 47.37 -29.66
CA TRP A 125 4.45 47.14 -30.38
C TRP A 125 3.46 46.37 -29.52
N THR A 126 2.18 46.71 -29.64
CA THR A 126 1.09 46.07 -28.89
C THR A 126 0.29 45.18 -29.81
N LEU A 127 -0.05 43.98 -29.34
CA LEU A 127 -0.88 43.02 -30.06
C LEU A 127 -1.68 42.17 -29.08
N THR A 128 -2.69 41.44 -29.56
CA THR A 128 -3.53 40.58 -28.73
C THR A 128 -3.31 39.12 -29.10
N TRP A 129 -3.04 38.28 -28.10
CA TRP A 129 -3.01 36.83 -28.23
C TRP A 129 -4.25 36.20 -27.59
N THR A 130 -5.01 35.42 -28.36
CA THR A 130 -6.12 34.62 -27.85
C THR A 130 -5.66 33.17 -27.65
N SER A 131 -5.77 32.68 -26.43
CA SER A 131 -5.29 31.35 -26.04
C SER A 131 -6.10 30.21 -26.68
N PRO A 132 -5.51 29.01 -26.87
CA PRO A 132 -6.20 27.88 -27.47
C PRO A 132 -7.27 27.31 -26.52
N SER A 133 -8.19 26.52 -27.08
CA SER A 133 -9.20 25.77 -26.33
C SER A 133 -8.73 24.37 -25.89
N SER A 134 -7.42 24.08 -25.96
CA SER A 134 -6.85 22.75 -25.75
C SER A 134 -5.72 22.74 -24.74
N ASP A 135 -5.55 21.66 -23.99
CA ASP A 135 -4.51 21.49 -22.96
C ASP A 135 -3.11 21.29 -23.54
N ARG A 136 -2.52 22.35 -24.10
CA ARG A 136 -1.17 22.33 -24.65
C ARG A 136 -0.36 23.51 -24.15
N ASN A 137 0.92 23.26 -23.88
CA ASN A 137 1.88 24.32 -23.62
C ASN A 137 2.08 25.15 -24.88
N VAL A 138 1.98 26.46 -24.74
CA VAL A 138 2.11 27.41 -25.84
C VAL A 138 3.48 28.08 -25.77
N GLU A 139 4.30 27.85 -26.80
CA GLU A 139 5.59 28.51 -27.00
C GLU A 139 5.44 29.75 -27.90
N PHE A 140 6.10 30.83 -27.49
CA PHE A 140 6.26 32.09 -28.22
C PHE A 140 7.72 32.26 -28.61
N ILE A 141 7.96 32.67 -29.85
CA ILE A 141 9.28 32.99 -30.37
C ILE A 141 9.26 34.40 -30.93
N LEU A 142 9.94 35.31 -30.25
CA LEU A 142 10.09 36.71 -30.66
C LEU A 142 11.49 36.93 -31.23
N HIS A 143 11.54 37.44 -32.46
CA HIS A 143 12.74 38.02 -33.04
C HIS A 143 12.60 39.54 -33.04
N THR A 144 13.67 40.26 -32.68
CA THR A 144 13.72 41.72 -32.79
C THR A 144 15.03 42.16 -33.42
N ASN A 145 15.00 43.29 -34.12
CA ASN A 145 16.16 43.93 -34.71
C ASN A 145 16.18 45.43 -34.39
N SER A 146 17.39 45.98 -34.32
CA SER A 146 17.70 47.39 -34.08
C SER A 146 18.57 47.87 -35.23
N VAL A 147 18.17 48.97 -35.88
CA VAL A 147 18.81 49.46 -37.12
C VAL A 147 19.43 50.84 -36.92
N ASN A 148 20.54 51.11 -37.63
CA ASN A 148 21.33 52.33 -37.44
C ASN A 148 20.84 53.54 -38.27
N GLY A 149 19.77 53.38 -39.07
CA GLY A 149 19.16 54.46 -39.85
C GLY A 149 19.90 54.84 -41.14
N ASN A 150 20.90 54.06 -41.59
CA ASN A 150 21.72 54.39 -42.77
C ASN A 150 21.07 54.09 -44.13
N ALA A 151 19.79 53.72 -44.17
CA ALA A 151 19.10 53.18 -45.35
C ALA A 151 19.12 54.12 -46.57
N ASP A 152 19.21 55.43 -46.35
CA ASP A 152 19.13 56.47 -47.40
C ASP A 152 20.50 57.02 -47.86
N GLY A 153 21.62 56.46 -47.36
CA GLY A 153 22.98 56.95 -47.63
C GLY A 153 23.72 56.26 -48.80
N ALA A 154 24.84 56.83 -49.23
CA ALA A 154 25.68 56.28 -50.32
C ALA A 154 26.33 54.90 -50.03
N ASN A 155 26.18 54.39 -48.79
CA ASN A 155 26.53 53.03 -48.33
C ASN A 155 25.29 52.28 -47.78
N GLY A 156 24.07 52.66 -48.20
CA GLY A 156 22.81 52.17 -47.64
C GLY A 156 22.64 50.66 -47.75
N GLY A 157 22.42 50.01 -46.60
CA GLY A 157 22.26 48.57 -46.47
C GLY A 157 22.39 48.14 -45.00
N SER A 158 22.15 46.87 -44.69
CA SER A 158 22.09 46.33 -43.32
C SER A 158 23.42 46.26 -42.55
N SER A 159 24.44 46.97 -43.02
CA SER A 159 25.75 47.03 -42.37
C SER A 159 25.64 47.80 -41.05
N GLY A 160 25.95 47.10 -39.94
CA GLY A 160 25.93 47.67 -38.60
C GLY A 160 24.59 47.56 -37.88
N ASP A 161 23.58 46.93 -38.49
CA ASP A 161 22.35 46.54 -37.79
C ASP A 161 22.60 45.35 -36.87
N MET A 162 21.68 45.13 -35.93
CA MET A 162 21.78 44.05 -34.94
C MET A 162 20.42 43.41 -34.70
N TRP A 163 20.39 42.12 -34.39
CA TRP A 163 19.14 41.42 -34.04
C TRP A 163 19.35 40.34 -32.98
N ASN A 164 18.27 39.95 -32.29
CA ASN A 164 18.29 38.90 -31.27
C ASN A 164 16.93 38.18 -31.17
N LYS A 165 16.85 37.15 -30.31
CA LYS A 165 15.68 36.27 -30.12
C LYS A 165 15.34 36.07 -28.64
N LEU A 166 14.04 35.95 -28.34
CA LEU A 166 13.50 35.49 -27.05
C LEU A 166 12.51 34.34 -27.29
N THR A 167 12.50 33.36 -26.39
CA THR A 167 11.48 32.31 -26.33
C THR A 167 10.76 32.36 -24.98
N ALA A 168 9.43 32.34 -24.98
CA ALA A 168 8.58 32.29 -23.79
C ALA A 168 7.58 31.12 -23.86
N LYS A 169 7.08 30.65 -22.71
CA LYS A 169 6.14 29.52 -22.62
C LYS A 169 5.00 29.80 -21.63
N VAL A 170 3.78 29.40 -21.98
CA VAL A 170 2.57 29.50 -21.14
C VAL A 170 1.87 28.14 -21.04
N SER A 171 1.41 27.76 -19.84
CA SER A 171 0.79 26.44 -19.56
C SER A 171 -0.75 26.50 -19.46
N PRO A 172 -1.48 25.40 -19.71
CA PRO A 172 -2.94 25.32 -19.52
C PRO A 172 -3.35 25.35 -18.01
N PRO A 173 -4.64 25.54 -17.69
CA PRO A 173 -5.11 25.58 -16.31
C PRO A 173 -5.11 24.18 -15.66
N VAL A 174 -4.80 24.10 -14.36
CA VAL A 174 -4.81 22.83 -13.61
C VAL A 174 -6.24 22.46 -13.22
N LEU A 175 -6.73 21.31 -13.69
CA LEU A 175 -8.03 20.77 -13.32
C LEU A 175 -7.93 20.13 -11.92
N VAL A 176 -8.49 20.77 -10.89
CA VAL A 176 -8.58 20.22 -9.52
C VAL A 176 -9.85 19.38 -9.43
N LEU A 177 -9.70 18.05 -9.46
CA LEU A 177 -10.79 17.12 -9.11
C LEU A 177 -10.86 17.01 -7.59
N GLU A 178 -12.07 17.01 -7.02
CA GLU A 178 -12.27 16.77 -5.58
C GLU A 178 -11.86 15.33 -5.26
N GLU A 179 -10.88 15.15 -4.38
CA GLU A 179 -10.38 13.82 -4.00
C GLU A 179 -11.43 13.06 -3.19
N ALA A 180 -11.63 11.79 -3.53
CA ALA A 180 -12.58 10.94 -2.81
C ALA A 180 -12.03 10.60 -1.42
N ASP A 181 -12.82 10.88 -0.37
CA ASP A 181 -12.46 10.55 1.01
C ASP A 181 -12.15 9.03 1.14
N PRO A 182 -10.91 8.66 1.51
CA PRO A 182 -10.51 7.28 1.72
C PRO A 182 -11.43 6.49 2.67
N PHE A 183 -12.03 7.12 3.68
CA PHE A 183 -13.00 6.44 4.54
C PHE A 183 -14.31 6.14 3.83
N VAL A 184 -14.80 7.06 3.00
CA VAL A 184 -15.95 6.79 2.14
C VAL A 184 -15.65 5.64 1.20
N VAL A 185 -14.43 5.58 0.63
CA VAL A 185 -13.99 4.46 -0.21
C VAL A 185 -13.98 3.15 0.60
N LEU A 186 -13.33 3.11 1.76
CA LEU A 186 -13.26 1.92 2.61
C LEU A 186 -14.65 1.45 3.05
N SER A 187 -15.48 2.34 3.60
CA SER A 187 -16.85 2.02 4.00
C SER A 187 -17.68 1.53 2.83
N THR A 188 -17.56 2.14 1.65
CA THR A 188 -18.26 1.69 0.44
C THR A 188 -17.81 0.29 0.06
N LEU A 189 -16.51 0.00 0.05
CA LEU A 189 -15.98 -1.32 -0.27
C LEU A 189 -16.39 -2.39 0.75
N ILE A 190 -16.46 -2.04 2.04
CA ILE A 190 -17.00 -2.92 3.09
C ILE A 190 -18.48 -3.23 2.82
N VAL A 191 -19.29 -2.20 2.54
CA VAL A 191 -20.72 -2.35 2.27
C VAL A 191 -20.96 -3.18 1.01
N VAL A 192 -20.24 -2.89 -0.08
CA VAL A 192 -20.29 -3.67 -1.32
C VAL A 192 -19.89 -5.12 -1.06
N SER A 193 -18.82 -5.37 -0.30
CA SER A 193 -18.40 -6.72 0.06
C SER A 193 -19.45 -7.46 0.88
N ALA A 194 -20.11 -6.77 1.82
CA ALA A 194 -21.19 -7.34 2.63
C ALA A 194 -22.44 -7.65 1.78
N ILE A 195 -22.79 -6.77 0.84
CA ILE A 195 -23.88 -6.99 -0.12
C ILE A 195 -23.57 -8.20 -1.01
N LEU A 196 -22.36 -8.29 -1.57
CA LEU A 196 -21.93 -9.41 -2.38
C LEU A 196 -21.94 -10.73 -1.59
N LEU A 197 -21.52 -10.69 -0.32
CA LEU A 197 -21.62 -11.84 0.57
C LEU A 197 -23.09 -12.23 0.80
N ALA A 198 -23.98 -11.28 1.07
CA ALA A 198 -25.41 -11.53 1.26
C ALA A 198 -26.04 -12.15 0.00
N PHE A 199 -25.74 -11.62 -1.19
CA PHE A 199 -26.17 -12.22 -2.46
C PHE A 199 -25.61 -13.64 -2.65
N THR A 200 -24.35 -13.87 -2.30
CA THR A 200 -23.73 -15.19 -2.37
C THR A 200 -24.45 -16.17 -1.45
N LEU A 201 -24.77 -15.78 -0.21
CA LEU A 201 -25.50 -16.61 0.73
C LEU A 201 -26.93 -16.89 0.28
N ALA A 202 -27.62 -15.88 -0.26
CA ALA A 202 -28.95 -16.04 -0.86
C ALA A 202 -28.91 -16.98 -2.07
N TYR A 203 -27.89 -16.87 -2.92
CA TYR A 203 -27.68 -17.77 -4.04
C TYR A 203 -27.35 -19.20 -3.61
N VAL A 204 -26.57 -19.38 -2.53
CA VAL A 204 -26.33 -20.71 -1.94
C VAL A 204 -27.64 -21.33 -1.46
N PHE A 205 -28.48 -20.56 -0.76
CA PHE A 205 -29.82 -21.00 -0.35
C PHE A 205 -30.68 -21.38 -1.56
N TYR A 206 -30.76 -20.52 -2.58
CA TYR A 206 -31.47 -20.79 -3.82
C TYR A 206 -30.99 -22.07 -4.50
N ARG A 207 -29.68 -22.28 -4.59
CA ARG A 207 -29.09 -23.51 -5.19
C ARG A 207 -29.43 -24.77 -4.42
N THR A 208 -29.63 -24.69 -3.11
CA THR A 208 -30.01 -25.85 -2.29
C THR A 208 -31.49 -26.19 -2.39
N ASN A 209 -32.37 -25.21 -2.64
CA ASN A 209 -33.80 -25.45 -2.80
C ASN A 209 -34.47 -24.40 -3.71
N PRO A 210 -34.35 -24.52 -5.05
CA PRO A 210 -34.81 -23.48 -5.98
C PRO A 210 -36.33 -23.31 -5.97
N GLU A 211 -37.06 -24.42 -5.81
CA GLU A 211 -38.53 -24.46 -5.84
C GLU A 211 -39.17 -23.87 -4.57
N SER A 212 -38.38 -23.68 -3.50
CA SER A 212 -38.84 -23.17 -2.21
C SER A 212 -38.26 -21.80 -1.86
N PHE A 213 -37.85 -20.99 -2.86
CA PHE A 213 -37.29 -19.66 -2.63
C PHE A 213 -38.40 -18.66 -2.23
N THR A 214 -38.96 -18.83 -1.04
CA THR A 214 -39.93 -17.93 -0.41
C THR A 214 -39.44 -17.56 0.99
N TRP A 215 -40.00 -16.47 1.54
CA TRP A 215 -39.64 -16.02 2.89
C TRP A 215 -39.91 -17.10 3.96
N ASP A 216 -40.96 -17.91 3.78
CA ASP A 216 -41.35 -18.97 4.72
C ASP A 216 -40.30 -20.08 4.87
N TYR A 217 -39.44 -20.29 3.87
CA TYR A 217 -38.31 -21.23 3.95
C TYR A 217 -36.98 -20.54 4.26
N PHE A 218 -36.81 -19.31 3.78
CA PHE A 218 -35.57 -18.56 3.98
C PHE A 218 -35.41 -18.10 5.44
N ALA A 219 -36.47 -17.62 6.08
CA ALA A 219 -36.40 -17.15 7.46
C ALA A 219 -36.03 -18.28 8.46
N PRO A 220 -36.64 -19.48 8.41
CA PRO A 220 -36.19 -20.61 9.24
C PRO A 220 -34.77 -21.08 8.92
N TRP A 221 -34.33 -21.01 7.67
CA TRP A 221 -32.96 -21.36 7.28
C TRP A 221 -31.95 -20.41 7.91
N ILE A 222 -32.17 -19.08 7.83
CA ILE A 222 -31.32 -18.09 8.52
C ILE A 222 -31.36 -18.33 10.02
N ALA A 223 -32.55 -18.47 10.61
CA ALA A 223 -32.68 -18.70 12.05
C ALA A 223 -31.85 -19.92 12.50
N GLY A 224 -31.85 -21.00 11.72
CA GLY A 224 -31.05 -22.19 11.96
C GLY A 224 -29.53 -22.02 11.87
N TRP A 225 -29.03 -20.92 11.28
CA TRP A 225 -27.63 -20.49 11.37
C TRP A 225 -27.40 -19.54 12.53
N LEU A 226 -28.32 -18.60 12.77
CA LEU A 226 -28.19 -17.61 13.84
C LEU A 226 -28.21 -18.25 15.23
N THR A 227 -28.99 -19.32 15.42
CA THR A 227 -29.17 -19.99 16.71
C THR A 227 -28.46 -21.34 16.80
N THR A 228 -27.56 -21.66 15.87
CA THR A 228 -26.89 -22.97 15.83
C THR A 228 -25.94 -23.18 17.01
N THR A 229 -25.90 -24.40 17.53
CA THR A 229 -24.87 -24.85 18.49
C THR A 229 -23.92 -25.89 17.90
N ASP A 230 -24.22 -26.43 16.71
CA ASP A 230 -23.38 -27.42 16.05
C ASP A 230 -22.00 -26.84 15.70
N HIS A 231 -20.93 -27.50 16.16
CA HIS A 231 -19.56 -27.04 15.96
C HIS A 231 -19.17 -26.83 14.49
N LYS A 232 -19.72 -27.59 13.54
CA LYS A 232 -19.40 -27.44 12.11
C LYS A 232 -20.06 -26.19 11.54
N LYS A 233 -21.31 -25.92 11.92
CA LYS A 233 -21.99 -24.68 11.55
C LYS A 233 -21.31 -23.46 12.17
N VAL A 234 -20.98 -23.51 13.46
CA VAL A 234 -20.23 -22.42 14.12
C VAL A 234 -18.85 -22.23 13.50
N GLY A 235 -18.13 -23.32 13.20
CA GLY A 235 -16.86 -23.27 12.49
C GLY A 235 -16.98 -22.67 11.09
N THR A 236 -18.10 -22.90 10.40
CA THR A 236 -18.38 -22.27 9.09
C THR A 236 -18.63 -20.78 9.24
N LEU A 237 -19.35 -20.36 10.28
CA LEU A 237 -19.56 -18.94 10.59
C LEU A 237 -18.22 -18.22 10.83
N TYR A 238 -17.32 -18.84 11.61
CA TYR A 238 -15.95 -18.35 11.80
C TYR A 238 -15.17 -18.23 10.49
N PHE A 239 -15.28 -19.20 9.57
CA PHE A 239 -14.62 -19.10 8.25
C PHE A 239 -15.16 -17.96 7.41
N VAL A 240 -16.49 -17.81 7.35
CA VAL A 240 -17.12 -16.72 6.57
C VAL A 240 -16.68 -15.36 7.12
N ALA A 241 -16.71 -15.17 8.45
CA ALA A 241 -16.24 -13.95 9.09
C ALA A 241 -14.74 -13.70 8.84
N GLY A 242 -13.90 -14.72 9.07
CA GLY A 242 -12.45 -14.61 8.90
C GLY A 242 -12.03 -14.31 7.45
N LEU A 243 -12.66 -14.95 6.45
CA LEU A 243 -12.42 -14.66 5.03
C LEU A 243 -12.93 -13.29 4.62
N PHE A 244 -14.07 -12.84 5.17
CA PHE A 244 -14.59 -11.50 4.94
C PHE A 244 -13.60 -10.44 5.42
N PHE A 245 -13.14 -10.53 6.68
CA PHE A 245 -12.18 -9.58 7.23
C PHE A 245 -10.77 -9.73 6.66
N LEU A 246 -10.38 -10.91 6.14
CA LEU A 246 -9.17 -11.05 5.35
C LEU A 246 -9.23 -10.17 4.09
N GLY A 247 -10.39 -10.11 3.42
CA GLY A 247 -10.63 -9.22 2.30
C GLY A 247 -10.58 -7.74 2.71
N VAL A 248 -11.28 -7.36 3.78
CA VAL A 248 -11.27 -5.98 4.31
C VAL A 248 -9.86 -5.54 4.70
N GLY A 249 -9.10 -6.40 5.39
CA GLY A 249 -7.70 -6.15 5.74
C GLY A 249 -6.81 -6.00 4.52
N GLY A 250 -7.04 -6.78 3.46
CA GLY A 250 -6.35 -6.67 2.17
C GLY A 250 -6.65 -5.36 1.44
N ILE A 251 -7.89 -4.87 1.49
CA ILE A 251 -8.27 -3.56 0.93
C ILE A 251 -7.51 -2.44 1.63
N MET A 252 -7.48 -2.43 2.97
CA MET A 252 -6.70 -1.45 3.72
C MET A 252 -5.20 -1.54 3.41
N ALA A 253 -4.65 -2.75 3.26
CA ALA A 253 -3.26 -2.93 2.86
C ALA A 253 -2.96 -2.33 1.48
N MET A 254 -3.87 -2.51 0.51
CA MET A 254 -3.73 -1.92 -0.82
C MET A 254 -3.75 -0.40 -0.76
N MET A 255 -4.62 0.21 0.03
CA MET A 255 -4.68 1.67 0.20
C MET A 255 -3.39 2.22 0.81
N ILE A 256 -2.85 1.56 1.84
CA ILE A 256 -1.53 1.88 2.41
C ILE A 256 -0.43 1.80 1.34
N ARG A 257 -0.44 0.76 0.49
CA ARG A 257 0.57 0.57 -0.54
C ARG A 257 0.45 1.55 -1.70
N ILE A 258 -0.75 1.99 -2.04
CA ILE A 258 -0.96 3.09 -2.99
C ILE A 258 -0.34 4.37 -2.43
N GLN A 259 -0.59 4.69 -1.16
CA GLN A 259 0.03 5.84 -0.51
C GLN A 259 1.56 5.77 -0.56
N LEU A 260 2.15 4.60 -0.32
CA LEU A 260 3.60 4.41 -0.30
C LEU A 260 4.23 4.13 -1.68
N ALA A 261 3.48 4.25 -2.79
CA ALA A 261 3.97 3.88 -4.11
C ALA A 261 5.11 4.79 -4.61
N VAL A 262 5.08 6.07 -4.24
CA VAL A 262 6.11 7.07 -4.57
C VAL A 262 6.34 8.03 -3.39
N PRO A 263 7.55 8.61 -3.25
CA PRO A 263 7.79 9.63 -2.23
C PRO A 263 6.90 10.86 -2.42
N GLY A 264 6.37 11.40 -1.32
CA GLY A 264 5.57 12.63 -1.33
C GLY A 264 4.16 12.49 -1.91
N ASN A 265 3.65 11.26 -2.06
CA ASN A 265 2.28 11.01 -2.48
C ASN A 265 1.26 11.58 -1.48
N ASP A 266 0.07 11.94 -1.95
CA ASP A 266 -1.00 12.61 -1.20
C ASP A 266 -2.31 11.81 -1.15
N PHE A 267 -2.31 10.56 -1.61
CA PHE A 267 -3.49 9.67 -1.60
C PHE A 267 -4.14 9.46 -0.22
N LEU A 268 -3.35 9.42 0.86
CA LEU A 268 -3.82 9.43 2.25
C LEU A 268 -3.17 10.57 3.00
N THR A 269 -3.95 11.28 3.84
CA THR A 269 -3.37 12.19 4.83
C THR A 269 -2.58 11.41 5.89
N GLN A 270 -1.75 12.11 6.68
CA GLN A 270 -0.97 11.49 7.75
C GLN A 270 -1.85 10.79 8.79
N ASP A 271 -2.96 11.42 9.18
CA ASP A 271 -3.91 10.86 10.13
C ASP A 271 -4.60 9.61 9.55
N GLN A 272 -5.06 9.69 8.30
CA GLN A 272 -5.65 8.54 7.62
C GLN A 272 -4.65 7.39 7.48
N TYR A 273 -3.39 7.66 7.14
CA TYR A 273 -2.38 6.61 7.08
C TYR A 273 -2.26 5.86 8.41
N ASN A 274 -2.19 6.57 9.53
CA ASN A 274 -2.13 5.95 10.86
C ASN A 274 -3.42 5.18 11.19
N GLN A 275 -4.58 5.67 10.76
CA GLN A 275 -5.86 5.01 10.97
C GLN A 275 -5.96 3.69 10.20
N PHE A 276 -5.64 3.72 8.90
CA PHE A 276 -5.61 2.52 8.05
C PHE A 276 -4.57 1.52 8.53
N PHE A 277 -3.37 1.97 8.93
CA PHE A 277 -2.32 1.11 9.46
C PHE A 277 -2.75 0.39 10.75
N THR A 278 -3.34 1.15 11.69
CA THR A 278 -3.87 0.62 12.95
C THR A 278 -4.94 -0.43 12.71
N LEU A 279 -5.96 -0.08 11.91
CA LEU A 279 -7.08 -0.96 11.60
C LEU A 279 -6.67 -2.18 10.79
N HIS A 280 -5.72 -2.05 9.87
CA HIS A 280 -5.15 -3.18 9.12
C HIS A 280 -4.55 -4.22 10.06
N GLY A 281 -3.65 -3.81 10.96
CA GLY A 281 -3.01 -4.72 11.92
C GLY A 281 -4.04 -5.42 12.82
N THR A 282 -4.95 -4.65 13.43
CA THR A 282 -6.02 -5.22 14.27
C THR A 282 -6.93 -6.19 13.50
N THR A 283 -7.33 -5.83 12.28
CA THR A 283 -8.24 -6.64 11.47
C THR A 283 -7.58 -7.95 11.06
N MET A 284 -6.33 -7.91 10.59
CA MET A 284 -5.64 -9.11 10.12
C MET A 284 -5.42 -10.14 11.23
N ILE A 285 -5.07 -9.70 12.44
CA ILE A 285 -4.81 -10.62 13.57
C ILE A 285 -6.14 -11.07 14.20
N PHE A 286 -6.95 -10.13 14.66
CA PHE A 286 -8.08 -10.44 15.54
C PHE A 286 -9.38 -10.78 14.80
N LEU A 287 -9.58 -10.25 13.59
CA LEU A 287 -10.81 -10.44 12.81
C LEU A 287 -10.63 -11.37 11.61
N ALA A 288 -9.41 -11.61 11.16
CA ALA A 288 -9.12 -12.56 10.07
C ALA A 288 -8.42 -13.84 10.58
N ALA A 289 -7.19 -13.75 11.10
CA ALA A 289 -6.40 -14.93 11.46
C ALA A 289 -7.04 -15.74 12.59
N MET A 290 -7.38 -15.11 13.72
CA MET A 290 -7.98 -15.79 14.88
C MET A 290 -9.31 -16.46 14.54
N PRO A 291 -10.25 -15.82 13.83
CA PRO A 291 -11.48 -16.47 13.39
C PRO A 291 -11.23 -17.65 12.45
N LEU A 292 -10.28 -17.56 11.51
CA LEU A 292 -9.92 -18.69 10.65
C LEU A 292 -9.40 -19.89 11.47
N ILE A 293 -8.54 -19.65 12.47
CA ILE A 293 -8.06 -20.70 13.40
C ILE A 293 -9.23 -21.35 14.11
N ASN A 294 -10.13 -20.54 14.66
CA ASN A 294 -11.32 -21.03 15.35
C ASN A 294 -12.25 -21.81 14.41
N GLY A 295 -12.33 -21.42 13.14
CA GLY A 295 -13.03 -22.15 12.09
C GLY A 295 -12.45 -23.55 11.88
N PHE A 296 -11.13 -23.67 11.70
CA PHE A 296 -10.45 -24.97 11.57
C PHE A 296 -10.58 -25.81 12.84
N ALA A 297 -10.39 -25.19 14.01
CA ALA A 297 -10.48 -25.88 15.30
C ALA A 297 -11.88 -26.44 15.54
N ASN A 298 -12.92 -25.64 15.31
CA ASN A 298 -14.31 -26.05 15.45
C ASN A 298 -14.63 -27.22 14.53
N TRP A 299 -14.19 -27.17 13.27
CA TRP A 299 -14.45 -28.23 12.31
C TRP A 299 -13.67 -29.52 12.62
N MET A 300 -12.38 -29.41 12.91
CA MET A 300 -11.48 -30.56 12.90
C MET A 300 -11.24 -31.17 14.27
N VAL A 301 -11.17 -30.40 15.35
CA VAL A 301 -10.82 -30.94 16.68
C VAL A 301 -11.82 -32.00 17.15
N PRO A 302 -13.14 -31.77 17.18
CA PRO A 302 -14.09 -32.81 17.59
C PRO A 302 -14.00 -34.07 16.71
N LEU A 303 -13.84 -33.88 15.39
CA LEU A 303 -13.71 -34.99 14.46
C LEU A 303 -12.42 -35.79 14.67
N GLN A 304 -11.32 -35.12 15.01
CA GLN A 304 -10.02 -35.74 15.24
C GLN A 304 -9.95 -36.52 16.55
N ILE A 305 -10.65 -36.07 17.59
CA ILE A 305 -10.68 -36.74 18.89
C ILE A 305 -11.87 -37.69 19.05
N GLY A 306 -12.76 -37.78 18.06
CA GLY A 306 -13.96 -38.63 18.12
C GLY A 306 -15.06 -38.12 19.05
N ALA A 307 -15.09 -36.80 19.30
CA ALA A 307 -16.15 -36.16 20.08
C ALA A 307 -17.36 -35.84 19.18
N PRO A 308 -18.60 -35.92 19.70
CA PRO A 308 -19.80 -35.58 18.94
C PRO A 308 -19.95 -34.07 18.69
N ASP A 309 -19.46 -33.25 19.62
CA ASP A 309 -19.47 -31.78 19.59
C ASP A 309 -18.40 -31.26 20.59
N LEU A 310 -18.30 -29.95 20.78
CA LEU A 310 -17.55 -29.34 21.88
C LEU A 310 -18.26 -29.51 23.23
N ALA A 311 -17.52 -29.38 24.32
CA ALA A 311 -18.02 -29.55 25.69
C ALA A 311 -19.11 -28.54 26.07
N LEU A 312 -19.01 -27.31 25.55
CA LEU A 312 -19.94 -26.22 25.85
C LEU A 312 -20.50 -25.62 24.55
N PRO A 313 -21.44 -26.29 23.85
CA PRO A 313 -21.90 -25.87 22.52
C PRO A 313 -22.55 -24.48 22.48
N ARG A 314 -23.29 -24.09 23.52
CA ARG A 314 -23.89 -22.74 23.61
C ARG A 314 -22.84 -21.65 23.83
N LEU A 315 -21.82 -21.97 24.63
CA LEU A 315 -20.70 -21.06 24.88
C LEU A 315 -19.88 -20.87 23.60
N ASN A 316 -19.72 -21.93 22.79
CA ASN A 316 -19.12 -21.84 21.46
C ASN A 316 -19.85 -20.83 20.55
N ALA A 317 -21.19 -20.94 20.48
CA ALA A 317 -22.02 -20.04 19.69
C ALA A 317 -21.91 -18.59 20.19
N MET A 318 -21.96 -18.39 21.52
CA MET A 318 -21.76 -17.08 22.13
C MET A 318 -20.39 -16.50 21.79
N SER A 319 -19.32 -17.28 21.89
CA SER A 319 -17.97 -16.84 21.52
C SER A 319 -17.92 -16.29 20.10
N PHE A 320 -18.57 -16.96 19.14
CA PHE A 320 -18.64 -16.48 17.76
C PHE A 320 -19.37 -15.14 17.70
N TRP A 321 -20.56 -15.00 18.30
CA TRP A 321 -21.39 -13.80 18.20
C TRP A 321 -20.79 -12.55 18.84
N LEU A 322 -19.85 -12.69 19.78
CA LEU A 322 -19.08 -11.57 20.30
C LEU A 322 -18.13 -10.96 19.26
N GLN A 323 -17.69 -11.73 18.24
CA GLN A 323 -16.77 -11.23 17.21
C GLN A 323 -17.39 -10.20 16.26
N PRO A 324 -18.54 -10.45 15.58
CA PRO A 324 -19.15 -9.44 14.72
C PRO A 324 -19.55 -8.19 15.52
N VAL A 325 -19.95 -8.33 16.79
CA VAL A 325 -20.20 -7.18 17.68
C VAL A 325 -18.90 -6.41 17.94
N GLY A 326 -17.81 -7.09 18.28
CA GLY A 326 -16.50 -6.47 18.45
C GLY A 326 -15.99 -5.78 17.19
N ALA A 327 -16.21 -6.37 16.01
CA ALA A 327 -15.85 -5.80 14.73
C ALA A 327 -16.65 -4.52 14.42
N LEU A 328 -17.96 -4.51 14.68
CA LEU A 328 -18.79 -3.32 14.52
C LEU A 328 -18.25 -2.17 15.39
N LEU A 329 -17.90 -2.44 16.64
CA LEU A 329 -17.31 -1.45 17.54
C LEU A 329 -15.95 -0.94 17.02
N ILE A 330 -15.06 -1.83 16.57
CA ILE A 330 -13.76 -1.48 15.99
C ILE A 330 -13.90 -0.55 14.78
N PHE A 331 -14.87 -0.81 13.90
CA PHE A 331 -15.08 -0.03 12.69
C PHE A 331 -16.03 1.17 12.86
N THR A 332 -16.63 1.38 14.04
CA THR A 332 -17.49 2.56 14.29
C THR A 332 -16.78 3.85 13.90
N GLY A 333 -15.51 4.00 14.27
CA GLY A 333 -14.70 5.17 13.95
C GLY A 333 -14.58 5.44 12.45
N VAL A 334 -14.47 4.39 11.64
CA VAL A 334 -14.44 4.50 10.17
C VAL A 334 -15.75 5.06 9.63
N PHE A 335 -16.88 4.56 10.11
CA PHE A 335 -18.20 5.03 9.68
C PHE A 335 -18.54 6.45 10.18
N SER A 336 -17.87 6.92 11.23
CA SER A 336 -18.00 8.26 11.77
C SER A 336 -16.87 9.22 11.38
N GLY A 337 -15.97 8.83 10.45
CA GLY A 337 -14.91 9.69 9.90
C GLY A 337 -13.67 9.88 10.80
N SER A 338 -13.52 9.12 11.88
CA SER A 338 -12.35 9.15 12.76
C SER A 338 -12.00 7.74 13.24
N GLY A 339 -11.21 7.02 12.45
CA GLY A 339 -10.70 5.70 12.80
C GLY A 339 -9.73 5.73 14.00
N ALA A 340 -9.43 4.58 14.58
CA ALA A 340 -8.36 4.46 15.58
C ALA A 340 -7.00 4.58 14.91
N ASP A 341 -6.08 5.36 15.49
CA ASP A 341 -4.85 5.85 14.88
C ASP A 341 -3.58 5.58 15.70
N THR A 342 -3.65 4.68 16.68
CA THR A 342 -2.64 4.50 17.73
C THR A 342 -1.62 3.39 17.45
N GLY A 343 -1.63 2.84 16.23
CA GLY A 343 -0.99 1.58 15.88
C GLY A 343 -1.73 0.39 16.47
N TRP A 344 -1.56 -0.81 15.90
CA TRP A 344 -2.25 -2.01 16.40
C TRP A 344 -1.89 -2.34 17.87
N THR A 345 -0.73 -1.88 18.33
CA THR A 345 -0.27 -2.00 19.72
C THR A 345 -0.94 -1.01 20.67
N GLY A 346 -1.40 0.15 20.17
CA GLY A 346 -2.03 1.19 20.98
C GLY A 346 -1.18 1.64 22.16
N TYR A 347 0.07 2.06 21.94
CA TYR A 347 0.98 2.41 23.05
C TYR A 347 0.47 3.60 23.88
N ALA A 348 0.53 3.48 25.21
CA ALA A 348 0.47 4.61 26.12
C ALA A 348 1.77 5.44 26.05
N PRO A 349 1.73 6.76 26.26
CA PRO A 349 0.56 7.55 26.69
C PRO A 349 -0.37 7.96 25.54
N TYR A 350 -0.01 7.70 24.26
CA TYR A 350 -0.80 8.18 23.13
C TYR A 350 -2.21 7.58 23.08
N VAL A 351 -2.36 6.28 23.37
CA VAL A 351 -3.69 5.63 23.37
C VAL A 351 -4.68 6.24 24.38
N VAL A 352 -4.20 6.89 25.43
CA VAL A 352 -5.03 7.56 26.44
C VAL A 352 -4.99 9.08 26.33
N SER A 353 -4.26 9.64 25.37
CA SER A 353 -4.19 11.10 25.22
C SER A 353 -5.53 11.67 24.76
N GLU A 354 -5.76 12.95 25.08
CA GLU A 354 -6.89 13.73 24.59
C GLU A 354 -6.85 13.90 23.06
N THR A 355 -5.66 13.77 22.45
CA THR A 355 -5.48 13.86 20.99
C THR A 355 -5.92 12.60 20.25
N ALA A 356 -6.00 11.44 20.91
CA ALA A 356 -6.49 10.22 20.28
C ALA A 356 -8.02 10.27 20.11
N HIS A 357 -8.48 9.95 18.91
CA HIS A 357 -9.88 10.13 18.49
C HIS A 357 -10.89 9.25 19.25
N MET A 358 -12.19 9.61 19.15
CA MET A 358 -13.28 8.79 19.70
C MET A 358 -13.32 7.38 19.06
N GLY A 359 -12.85 7.23 17.82
CA GLY A 359 -12.64 5.94 17.17
C GLY A 359 -11.72 5.01 17.96
N THR A 360 -10.67 5.54 18.60
CA THR A 360 -9.77 4.77 19.48
C THR A 360 -10.52 4.21 20.69
N THR A 361 -11.44 4.97 21.29
CA THR A 361 -12.28 4.49 22.40
C THR A 361 -13.16 3.31 21.96
N MET A 362 -13.78 3.40 20.78
CA MET A 362 -14.62 2.33 20.24
C MET A 362 -13.80 1.11 19.78
N TRP A 363 -12.59 1.33 19.27
CA TRP A 363 -11.61 0.29 18.96
C TRP A 363 -11.18 -0.50 20.20
N VAL A 364 -10.90 0.18 21.32
CA VAL A 364 -10.64 -0.48 22.61
C VAL A 364 -11.85 -1.28 23.07
N ALA A 365 -13.06 -0.70 23.02
CA ALA A 365 -14.30 -1.40 23.40
C ALA A 365 -14.54 -2.67 22.57
N GLY A 366 -14.31 -2.59 21.25
CA GLY A 366 -14.44 -3.75 20.37
C GLY A 366 -13.41 -4.83 20.69
N GLN A 367 -12.16 -4.47 21.00
CA GLN A 367 -11.15 -5.44 21.41
C GLN A 367 -11.47 -6.12 22.74
N ILE A 368 -12.10 -5.43 23.70
CA ILE A 368 -12.61 -6.06 24.94
C ILE A 368 -13.62 -7.18 24.61
N MET A 369 -14.49 -6.96 23.62
CA MET A 369 -15.42 -7.99 23.14
C MET A 369 -14.69 -9.18 22.50
N LEU A 370 -13.62 -8.92 21.75
CA LEU A 370 -12.77 -9.98 21.18
C LEU A 370 -12.01 -10.77 22.25
N VAL A 371 -11.55 -10.11 23.33
CA VAL A 371 -10.96 -10.78 24.50
C VAL A 371 -11.96 -11.73 25.15
N ALA A 372 -13.20 -11.27 25.34
CA ALA A 372 -14.26 -12.13 25.88
C ALA A 372 -14.54 -13.33 24.95
N SER A 373 -14.66 -13.11 23.63
CA SER A 373 -14.82 -14.15 22.62
C SER A 373 -13.73 -15.23 22.72
N SER A 374 -12.47 -14.80 22.69
CA SER A 374 -11.30 -15.68 22.71
C SER A 374 -11.16 -16.44 24.03
N THR A 375 -11.47 -15.80 25.16
CA THR A 375 -11.45 -16.46 26.48
C THR A 375 -12.45 -17.61 26.55
N LEU A 376 -13.69 -17.35 26.11
CA LEU A 376 -14.75 -18.36 26.08
C LEU A 376 -14.39 -19.52 25.13
N THR A 377 -13.90 -19.21 23.93
CA THR A 377 -13.42 -20.23 22.98
C THR A 377 -12.30 -21.08 23.57
N GLY A 378 -11.32 -20.46 24.22
CA GLY A 378 -10.21 -21.14 24.88
C GLY A 378 -10.67 -22.14 25.93
N ILE A 379 -11.52 -21.70 26.87
CA ILE A 379 -12.11 -22.57 27.90
C ILE A 379 -12.79 -23.78 27.27
N ASN A 380 -13.60 -23.55 26.22
CA ASN A 380 -14.34 -24.63 25.58
C ASN A 380 -13.45 -25.68 24.93
N PHE A 381 -12.43 -25.27 24.16
CA PHE A 381 -11.49 -26.21 23.53
C PHE A 381 -10.65 -26.95 24.57
N LEU A 382 -10.17 -26.25 25.61
CA LEU A 382 -9.41 -26.88 26.69
C LEU A 382 -10.24 -27.97 27.38
N THR A 383 -11.48 -27.67 27.76
CA THR A 383 -12.39 -28.64 28.36
C THR A 383 -12.66 -29.81 27.40
N THR A 384 -13.03 -29.52 26.15
CA THR A 384 -13.35 -30.54 25.15
C THR A 384 -12.19 -31.51 24.95
N ILE A 385 -10.98 -30.99 24.69
CA ILE A 385 -9.81 -31.83 24.45
C ILE A 385 -9.48 -32.63 25.71
N ALA A 386 -9.63 -32.07 26.92
CA ALA A 386 -9.30 -32.75 28.15
C ALA A 386 -10.23 -33.93 28.48
N VAL A 387 -11.55 -33.80 28.24
CA VAL A 387 -12.55 -34.73 28.79
C VAL A 387 -13.39 -35.48 27.76
N MET A 388 -13.35 -35.12 26.47
CA MET A 388 -14.23 -35.70 25.43
C MET A 388 -13.50 -36.52 24.35
N ARG A 389 -12.22 -36.85 24.55
CA ARG A 389 -11.51 -37.77 23.65
C ARG A 389 -12.17 -39.14 23.65
N ALA A 390 -12.17 -39.79 22.48
CA ALA A 390 -12.67 -41.15 22.33
C ALA A 390 -11.97 -42.13 23.29
N PRO A 391 -12.69 -43.15 23.80
CA PRO A 391 -12.10 -44.18 24.66
C PRO A 391 -10.85 -44.80 24.02
N GLY A 392 -9.76 -44.90 24.78
CA GLY A 392 -8.48 -45.45 24.32
C GLY A 392 -7.51 -44.43 23.69
N MET A 393 -7.94 -43.19 23.44
CA MET A 393 -7.06 -42.11 23.00
C MET A 393 -6.38 -41.40 24.19
N GLY A 394 -5.13 -41.78 24.47
CA GLY A 394 -4.24 -41.07 25.36
C GLY A 394 -3.68 -39.77 24.76
N TRP A 395 -3.02 -38.95 25.59
CA TRP A 395 -2.50 -37.65 25.19
C TRP A 395 -1.50 -37.74 24.03
N LEU A 396 -0.51 -38.62 24.11
CA LEU A 396 0.50 -38.81 23.06
C LEU A 396 0.00 -39.66 21.88
N GLN A 397 -1.31 -39.71 21.65
CA GLN A 397 -1.95 -40.35 20.50
C GLN A 397 -2.86 -39.40 19.71
N MET A 398 -3.06 -38.16 20.18
CA MET A 398 -3.85 -37.16 19.45
C MET A 398 -3.14 -36.69 18.16
N PRO A 399 -3.88 -36.31 17.11
CA PRO A 399 -3.31 -35.68 15.93
C PRO A 399 -2.52 -34.40 16.25
N LEU A 400 -1.51 -34.06 15.43
CA LEU A 400 -0.65 -32.91 15.71
C LEU A 400 -1.40 -31.59 15.58
N PHE A 401 -2.42 -31.53 14.72
CA PHE A 401 -3.32 -30.37 14.68
C PHE A 401 -4.07 -30.19 16.01
N THR A 402 -4.66 -31.24 16.58
CA THR A 402 -5.33 -31.16 17.89
C THR A 402 -4.34 -30.73 19.00
N TRP A 403 -3.12 -31.27 19.01
CA TRP A 403 -2.08 -30.80 19.93
C TRP A 403 -1.75 -29.32 19.76
N SER A 404 -1.67 -28.85 18.51
CA SER A 404 -1.38 -27.45 18.22
C SER A 404 -2.50 -26.52 18.72
N ILE A 405 -3.77 -26.91 18.57
CA ILE A 405 -4.91 -26.15 19.11
C ILE A 405 -4.92 -26.18 20.64
N LEU A 406 -4.59 -27.30 21.27
CA LEU A 406 -4.45 -27.38 22.73
C LEU A 406 -3.40 -26.39 23.24
N ILE A 407 -2.22 -26.38 22.62
CA ILE A 407 -1.11 -25.51 23.03
C ILE A 407 -1.44 -24.03 22.77
N ALA A 408 -2.04 -23.72 21.63
CA ALA A 408 -2.52 -22.36 21.32
C ALA A 408 -3.54 -21.87 22.36
N ASN A 409 -4.55 -22.68 22.70
CA ASN A 409 -5.55 -22.28 23.70
C ASN A 409 -4.97 -22.19 25.11
N LEU A 410 -3.99 -23.02 25.48
CA LEU A 410 -3.29 -22.89 26.76
C LEU A 410 -2.52 -21.56 26.85
N MET A 411 -1.79 -21.19 25.78
CA MET A 411 -1.10 -19.91 25.72
C MET A 411 -2.09 -18.75 25.84
N LEU A 412 -3.13 -18.77 25.01
CA LEU A 412 -4.16 -17.74 24.98
C LEU A 412 -4.87 -17.59 26.34
N PHE A 413 -5.26 -18.69 26.98
CA PHE A 413 -5.93 -18.67 28.28
C PHE A 413 -5.06 -18.02 29.39
N LEU A 414 -3.75 -18.21 29.34
CA LEU A 414 -2.81 -17.64 30.31
C LEU A 414 -2.43 -16.19 29.98
N SER A 415 -2.37 -15.82 28.70
CA SER A 415 -1.86 -14.54 28.24
C SER A 415 -2.96 -13.47 28.08
N ILE A 416 -4.15 -13.87 27.62
CA ILE A 416 -5.24 -12.93 27.30
C ILE A 416 -5.77 -12.10 28.49
N PRO A 417 -5.74 -12.57 29.77
CA PRO A 417 -6.19 -11.73 30.87
C PRO A 417 -5.34 -10.46 31.04
N ALA A 418 -4.04 -10.51 30.75
CA ALA A 418 -3.17 -9.32 30.82
C ALA A 418 -3.61 -8.25 29.81
N PHE A 419 -3.92 -8.66 28.58
CA PHE A 419 -4.43 -7.75 27.56
C PHE A 419 -5.82 -7.22 27.89
N GLY A 420 -6.72 -8.08 28.37
CA GLY A 420 -8.05 -7.67 28.82
C GLY A 420 -7.99 -6.62 29.93
N ILE A 421 -7.13 -6.81 30.94
CA ILE A 421 -6.93 -5.84 32.02
C ILE A 421 -6.36 -4.53 31.47
N GLY A 422 -5.34 -4.60 30.60
CA GLY A 422 -4.79 -3.40 29.96
C GLY A 422 -5.86 -2.63 29.19
N LEU A 423 -6.62 -3.29 28.32
CA LEU A 423 -7.69 -2.65 27.54
C LEU A 423 -8.76 -2.02 28.44
N ILE A 424 -9.14 -2.69 29.54
CA ILE A 424 -10.06 -2.12 30.52
C ILE A 424 -9.46 -0.87 31.16
N GLN A 425 -8.18 -0.89 31.57
CA GLN A 425 -7.49 0.27 32.12
C GLN A 425 -7.47 1.44 31.13
N VAL A 426 -7.13 1.19 29.86
CA VAL A 426 -7.17 2.22 28.79
C VAL A 426 -8.59 2.75 28.62
N TYR A 427 -9.60 1.88 28.58
CA TYR A 427 -10.98 2.30 28.43
C TYR A 427 -11.44 3.18 29.61
N LEU A 428 -11.06 2.82 30.83
CA LEU A 428 -11.37 3.59 32.04
C LEU A 428 -10.65 4.95 32.05
N ASP A 429 -9.37 4.99 31.66
CA ASP A 429 -8.61 6.25 31.55
C ASP A 429 -9.29 7.19 30.54
N ARG A 430 -9.76 6.65 29.39
CA ARG A 430 -10.42 7.44 28.34
C ARG A 430 -11.85 7.88 28.68
N VAL A 431 -12.61 7.09 29.44
CA VAL A 431 -14.07 7.30 29.59
C VAL A 431 -14.46 7.78 30.99
N ILE A 432 -13.80 7.28 32.02
CA ILE A 432 -14.12 7.60 33.43
C ILE A 432 -13.12 8.60 34.01
N GLY A 433 -11.94 8.73 33.41
CA GLY A 433 -10.86 9.58 33.92
C GLY A 433 -10.09 8.93 35.05
N THR A 434 -9.91 7.61 34.99
CA THR A 434 -8.83 6.98 35.79
C THR A 434 -7.47 7.41 35.25
N ALA A 435 -6.40 7.07 35.97
CA ALA A 435 -5.05 7.54 35.66
C ALA A 435 -4.01 6.43 35.74
N PHE A 436 -4.28 5.27 35.11
CA PHE A 436 -3.33 4.16 35.10
C PHE A 436 -2.05 4.49 34.32
N TYR A 437 -2.17 5.25 33.22
CA TYR A 437 -1.06 5.56 32.33
C TYR A 437 -0.70 7.05 32.26
N ASP A 438 -1.38 7.91 33.02
CA ASP A 438 -1.08 9.34 33.10
C ASP A 438 0.08 9.61 34.07
N VAL A 439 1.23 9.96 33.51
CA VAL A 439 2.46 10.28 34.26
C VAL A 439 2.24 11.45 35.24
N SER A 440 1.41 12.44 34.88
CA SER A 440 1.17 13.61 35.72
C SER A 440 0.43 13.26 37.03
N ALA A 441 -0.36 12.19 37.00
CA ALA A 441 -1.08 11.63 38.14
C ALA A 441 -0.33 10.46 38.81
N GLY A 442 0.88 10.13 38.37
CA GLY A 442 1.70 9.04 38.90
C GLY A 442 1.49 7.67 38.25
N GLY A 443 0.76 7.61 37.12
CA GLY A 443 0.64 6.42 36.28
C GLY A 443 1.93 6.10 35.50
N ASP A 444 2.01 4.89 34.94
CA ASP A 444 3.19 4.40 34.22
C ASP A 444 2.82 3.93 32.80
N PRO A 445 3.15 4.67 31.73
CA PRO A 445 2.94 4.24 30.36
C PRO A 445 3.61 2.92 30.00
N LEU A 446 4.73 2.55 30.62
CA LEU A 446 5.42 1.28 30.36
C LEU A 446 4.64 0.08 30.89
N LEU A 447 3.73 0.28 31.86
CA LEU A 447 2.82 -0.77 32.31
C LEU A 447 1.99 -1.32 31.14
N TRP A 448 1.51 -0.46 30.23
CA TRP A 448 0.80 -0.89 29.03
C TRP A 448 1.69 -1.79 28.17
N SER A 449 2.92 -1.39 27.89
CA SER A 449 3.87 -2.17 27.09
C SER A 449 4.13 -3.55 27.70
N HIS A 450 4.26 -3.64 29.02
CA HIS A 450 4.40 -4.93 29.72
C HIS A 450 3.15 -5.80 29.59
N LEU A 451 1.95 -5.25 29.83
CA LEU A 451 0.69 -6.00 29.73
C LEU A 451 0.42 -6.45 28.29
N PHE A 452 0.62 -5.55 27.32
CA PHE A 452 0.43 -5.82 25.92
C PHE A 452 1.41 -6.89 25.44
N TRP A 453 2.71 -6.78 25.71
CA TRP A 453 3.67 -7.76 25.20
C TRP A 453 3.66 -9.10 25.93
N TYR A 454 3.31 -9.12 27.22
CA TYR A 454 3.04 -10.37 27.95
C TYR A 454 1.92 -11.17 27.26
N PHE A 455 0.95 -10.49 26.68
CA PHE A 455 -0.05 -11.09 25.80
C PHE A 455 0.47 -11.34 24.37
N GLY A 456 1.02 -10.31 23.73
CA GLY A 456 1.27 -10.22 22.31
C GLY A 456 2.35 -11.18 21.83
N HIS A 457 3.36 -11.46 22.66
CA HIS A 457 4.38 -12.44 22.29
C HIS A 457 3.85 -13.89 22.30
N PRO A 458 3.12 -14.36 23.33
CA PRO A 458 2.34 -15.59 23.22
C PRO A 458 1.35 -15.58 22.05
N GLU A 459 0.67 -14.46 21.79
CA GLU A 459 -0.34 -14.36 20.73
C GLU A 459 0.23 -14.65 19.33
N VAL A 460 1.42 -14.14 19.00
CA VAL A 460 2.05 -14.48 17.71
C VAL A 460 2.33 -15.99 17.58
N TYR A 461 2.53 -16.70 18.69
CA TYR A 461 2.57 -18.16 18.67
C TYR A 461 1.20 -18.82 18.61
N VAL A 462 0.18 -18.27 19.28
CA VAL A 462 -1.22 -18.72 19.15
C VAL A 462 -1.64 -18.71 17.68
N VAL A 463 -1.17 -17.74 16.90
CA VAL A 463 -1.51 -17.60 15.49
C VAL A 463 -0.73 -18.54 14.56
N ILE A 464 0.50 -18.93 14.89
CA ILE A 464 1.34 -19.79 14.02
C ILE A 464 1.33 -21.28 14.39
N VAL A 465 1.19 -21.62 15.68
CA VAL A 465 1.23 -23.02 16.14
C VAL A 465 0.14 -23.88 15.48
N PRO A 466 -1.12 -23.41 15.33
CA PRO A 466 -2.14 -24.12 14.56
C PRO A 466 -1.73 -24.43 13.11
N ALA A 467 -1.03 -23.50 12.45
CA ALA A 467 -0.49 -23.73 11.12
C ALA A 467 0.57 -24.85 11.14
N PHE A 468 1.45 -24.93 12.14
CA PHE A 468 2.36 -26.07 12.29
C PHE A 468 1.62 -27.41 12.41
N GLY A 469 0.49 -27.40 13.12
CA GLY A 469 -0.41 -28.55 13.20
C GLY A 469 -0.92 -28.98 11.82
N VAL A 470 -1.45 -28.03 11.05
CA VAL A 470 -1.91 -28.27 9.66
C VAL A 470 -0.79 -28.83 8.79
N ILE A 471 0.36 -28.15 8.78
CA ILE A 471 1.50 -28.55 7.95
C ILE A 471 1.96 -29.97 8.27
N SER A 472 1.92 -30.35 9.55
CA SER A 472 2.25 -31.71 9.97
C SER A 472 1.29 -32.77 9.39
N GLU A 473 -0.01 -32.50 9.39
CA GLU A 473 -1.03 -33.39 8.79
C GLU A 473 -0.88 -33.47 7.27
N VAL A 474 -0.72 -32.32 6.60
CA VAL A 474 -0.59 -32.25 5.14
C VAL A 474 0.68 -32.95 4.67
N ILE A 475 1.81 -32.75 5.34
CA ILE A 475 3.07 -33.41 4.98
C ILE A 475 2.99 -34.91 5.18
N ALA A 476 2.49 -35.37 6.34
CA ALA A 476 2.37 -36.81 6.62
C ALA A 476 1.50 -37.52 5.56
N THR A 477 0.34 -36.96 5.25
CA THR A 477 -0.56 -37.52 4.23
C THR A 477 0.03 -37.43 2.82
N SER A 478 0.57 -36.26 2.44
CA SER A 478 1.13 -36.05 1.10
C SER A 478 2.34 -36.95 0.85
N ALA A 479 3.20 -37.16 1.85
CA ALA A 479 4.37 -38.02 1.76
C ALA A 479 4.02 -39.51 1.90
N ARG A 480 2.78 -39.84 2.29
CA ARG A 480 2.29 -41.19 2.61
C ARG A 480 3.11 -41.87 3.70
N ARG A 481 3.48 -41.11 4.73
CA ARG A 481 4.33 -41.56 5.84
C ARG A 481 3.86 -40.97 7.15
N SER A 482 4.08 -41.70 8.23
CA SER A 482 3.95 -41.14 9.58
C SER A 482 4.92 -39.98 9.76
N ILE A 483 4.50 -38.94 10.49
CA ILE A 483 5.37 -37.84 10.86
C ILE A 483 6.61 -38.35 11.61
N PHE A 484 7.78 -37.92 11.16
CA PHE A 484 9.03 -38.23 11.84
C PHE A 484 9.07 -37.50 13.19
N GLY A 485 9.43 -38.22 14.26
CA GLY A 485 9.63 -37.61 15.57
C GLY A 485 8.35 -37.05 16.19
N TYR A 486 7.20 -37.73 16.10
CA TYR A 486 5.93 -37.26 16.68
C TYR A 486 6.06 -36.71 18.12
N ARG A 487 6.70 -37.44 19.04
CA ARG A 487 6.91 -36.97 20.42
C ARG A 487 7.77 -35.70 20.48
N SER A 488 8.82 -35.65 19.65
CA SER A 488 9.67 -34.48 19.51
C SER A 488 8.90 -33.28 18.97
N MET A 489 7.98 -33.47 18.02
CA MET A 489 7.08 -32.41 17.54
C MET A 489 6.18 -31.87 18.65
N VAL A 490 5.53 -32.77 19.41
CA VAL A 490 4.67 -32.38 20.54
C VAL A 490 5.46 -31.58 21.58
N TYR A 491 6.63 -32.07 21.99
CA TYR A 491 7.47 -31.39 22.96
C TYR A 491 8.04 -30.07 22.43
N ALA A 492 8.37 -29.98 21.13
CA ALA A 492 8.83 -28.75 20.52
C ALA A 492 7.73 -27.68 20.45
N MET A 493 6.46 -28.07 20.18
CA MET A 493 5.34 -27.12 20.24
C MET A 493 5.05 -26.70 21.69
N ALA A 494 5.03 -27.66 22.63
CA ALA A 494 4.77 -27.37 24.05
C ALA A 494 5.88 -26.50 24.67
N GLY A 495 7.14 -26.75 24.30
CA GLY A 495 8.29 -25.96 24.73
C GLY A 495 8.20 -24.50 24.28
N ILE A 496 7.76 -24.22 23.05
CA ILE A 496 7.46 -22.85 22.62
C ILE A 496 6.33 -22.25 23.45
N GLY A 497 5.30 -23.04 23.73
CA GLY A 497 4.20 -22.63 24.60
C GLY A 497 4.67 -22.08 25.94
N VAL A 498 5.60 -22.79 26.60
CA VAL A 498 6.17 -22.35 27.88
C VAL A 498 7.11 -21.16 27.72
N VAL A 499 8.04 -21.22 26.77
CA VAL A 499 9.07 -20.18 26.60
C VAL A 499 8.46 -18.85 26.17
N SER A 500 7.30 -18.86 25.49
CA SER A 500 6.59 -17.64 25.06
C SER A 500 6.34 -16.61 26.17
N PHE A 501 6.20 -17.06 27.42
CA PHE A 501 5.93 -16.19 28.57
C PHE A 501 7.16 -15.52 29.18
N ILE A 502 8.37 -15.93 28.78
CA ILE A 502 9.64 -15.43 29.36
C ILE A 502 10.53 -14.71 28.34
N VAL A 503 10.01 -14.43 27.15
CA VAL A 503 10.76 -13.79 26.05
C VAL A 503 10.12 -12.48 25.56
N TYR A 504 8.91 -12.14 26.03
CA TYR A 504 8.17 -10.96 25.56
C TYR A 504 8.94 -9.63 25.67
N GLY A 505 9.88 -9.55 26.64
CA GLY A 505 10.72 -8.37 26.84
C GLY A 505 11.60 -8.01 25.65
N HIS A 506 11.78 -8.90 24.66
CA HIS A 506 12.54 -8.58 23.46
C HIS A 506 11.91 -7.45 22.65
N HIS A 507 10.60 -7.22 22.78
CA HIS A 507 9.91 -6.11 22.13
C HIS A 507 10.16 -4.77 22.83
N MET A 508 10.89 -4.79 23.94
CA MET A 508 11.12 -3.66 24.84
C MET A 508 12.62 -3.37 25.02
N PHE A 509 13.50 -3.87 24.13
CA PHE A 509 14.94 -3.64 24.23
C PHE A 509 15.31 -2.15 24.14
N THR A 510 14.52 -1.34 23.46
CA THR A 510 14.70 0.11 23.31
C THR A 510 14.01 0.91 24.42
N SER A 511 13.25 0.27 25.32
CA SER A 511 12.39 0.95 26.31
C SER A 511 13.12 1.50 27.55
N GLY A 512 14.45 1.40 27.62
CA GLY A 512 15.20 1.70 28.85
C GLY A 512 15.31 0.51 29.83
N MET A 513 14.92 -0.70 29.42
CA MET A 513 15.03 -1.94 30.21
C MET A 513 16.44 -2.16 30.79
N SER A 514 16.53 -2.70 32.02
CA SER A 514 17.81 -3.03 32.69
C SER A 514 18.74 -3.87 31.81
N PRO A 515 20.06 -3.56 31.72
CA PRO A 515 21.01 -4.31 30.91
C PRO A 515 21.04 -5.82 31.21
N THR A 516 20.90 -6.20 32.49
CA THR A 516 20.85 -7.61 32.90
C THR A 516 19.61 -8.30 32.34
N LEU A 517 18.44 -7.64 32.40
CA LEU A 517 17.21 -8.21 31.87
C LEU A 517 17.26 -8.33 30.35
N ARG A 518 17.78 -7.29 29.65
CA ARG A 518 18.01 -7.35 28.19
C ARG A 518 18.87 -8.55 27.81
N PHE A 519 19.99 -8.76 28.51
CA PHE A 519 20.90 -9.88 28.24
C PHE A 519 20.22 -11.25 28.44
N VAL A 520 19.48 -11.42 29.55
CA VAL A 520 18.72 -12.65 29.81
C VAL A 520 17.67 -12.88 28.72
N THR A 521 16.90 -11.85 28.38
CA THR A 521 15.84 -11.94 27.37
C THR A 521 16.40 -12.21 25.97
N MET A 522 17.56 -11.65 25.61
CA MET A 522 18.26 -11.99 24.37
C MET A 522 18.55 -13.50 24.31
N LEU A 523 19.17 -14.06 25.36
CA LEU A 523 19.52 -15.48 25.38
C LEU A 523 18.28 -16.39 25.34
N THR A 524 17.25 -16.09 26.13
CA THR A 524 16.03 -16.90 26.15
C THR A 524 15.27 -16.82 24.83
N THR A 525 15.25 -15.66 24.17
CA THR A 525 14.61 -15.50 22.86
C THR A 525 15.36 -16.26 21.77
N MET A 526 16.69 -16.22 21.76
CA MET A 526 17.49 -17.01 20.80
C MET A 526 17.25 -18.52 20.94
N LEU A 527 17.02 -19.01 22.16
CA LEU A 527 16.72 -20.43 22.41
C LEU A 527 15.40 -20.89 21.77
N VAL A 528 14.46 -19.98 21.49
CA VAL A 528 13.19 -20.32 20.80
C VAL A 528 13.43 -20.88 19.38
N ALA A 529 14.55 -20.51 18.75
CA ALA A 529 14.92 -21.02 17.44
C ALA A 529 15.12 -22.55 17.44
N VAL A 530 15.53 -23.14 18.57
CA VAL A 530 15.84 -24.58 18.65
C VAL A 530 14.58 -25.44 18.50
N PRO A 531 13.51 -25.27 19.31
CA PRO A 531 12.26 -25.99 19.07
C PRO A 531 11.67 -25.75 17.67
N THR A 532 11.87 -24.56 17.09
CA THR A 532 11.41 -24.25 15.72
C THR A 532 12.19 -25.01 14.66
N GLY A 533 13.52 -25.02 14.76
CA GLY A 533 14.38 -25.81 13.88
C GLY A 533 14.07 -27.30 13.92
N ILE A 534 13.84 -27.87 15.12
CA ILE A 534 13.43 -29.28 15.28
C ILE A 534 12.20 -29.61 14.43
N LYS A 535 11.19 -28.73 14.40
CA LYS A 535 9.98 -28.96 13.60
C LYS A 535 10.27 -28.96 12.10
N ILE A 536 11.06 -28.00 11.62
CA ILE A 536 11.50 -27.93 10.22
C ILE A 536 12.23 -29.21 9.82
N PHE A 537 13.20 -29.66 10.61
CA PHE A 537 13.93 -30.90 10.33
C PHE A 537 13.03 -32.14 10.38
N ASN A 538 12.07 -32.20 11.31
CA ASN A 538 11.12 -33.31 11.38
C ASN A 538 10.22 -33.36 10.13
N TRP A 539 9.75 -32.22 9.62
CA TRP A 539 9.01 -32.16 8.36
C TRP A 539 9.85 -32.58 7.16
N LEU A 540 11.07 -32.06 7.04
CA LEU A 540 12.01 -32.45 5.98
C LEU A 540 12.32 -33.96 6.03
N LYS A 541 12.53 -34.51 7.23
CA LYS A 541 12.79 -35.94 7.41
C LYS A 541 11.56 -36.80 7.10
N THR A 542 10.35 -36.30 7.34
CA THR A 542 9.10 -36.97 6.96
C THR A 542 8.97 -37.08 5.44
N MET A 543 9.32 -36.00 4.71
CA MET A 543 9.32 -35.99 3.25
C MET A 543 10.45 -36.83 2.65
N HIS A 544 11.61 -36.89 3.31
CA HIS A 544 12.78 -37.62 2.81
C HIS A 544 12.51 -39.12 2.70
N GLY A 545 12.56 -39.64 1.47
CA GLY A 545 12.20 -41.04 1.16
C GLY A 545 10.69 -41.31 1.19
N GLY A 546 9.85 -40.27 1.17
CA GLY A 546 8.41 -40.37 0.93
C GLY A 546 8.07 -40.25 -0.56
N SER A 547 6.79 -40.45 -0.90
CA SER A 547 6.27 -40.27 -2.25
C SER A 547 5.27 -39.12 -2.24
N LEU A 548 5.79 -37.90 -2.40
CA LEU A 548 4.99 -36.67 -2.32
C LEU A 548 3.95 -36.60 -3.44
N VAL A 549 2.69 -36.44 -3.04
CA VAL A 549 1.59 -36.09 -3.93
C VAL A 549 1.58 -34.58 -4.14
N TYR A 550 2.00 -34.11 -5.32
CA TYR A 550 2.07 -32.68 -5.65
C TYR A 550 0.68 -32.13 -6.05
N ARG A 551 -0.16 -31.89 -5.04
CA ARG A 551 -1.44 -31.18 -5.17
C ARG A 551 -1.34 -29.79 -4.57
N THR A 552 -2.37 -28.97 -4.77
CA THR A 552 -2.38 -27.57 -4.33
C THR A 552 -2.06 -27.42 -2.83
N HIS A 553 -2.64 -28.25 -1.95
CA HIS A 553 -2.33 -28.21 -0.51
C HIS A 553 -0.85 -28.45 -0.19
N THR A 554 -0.18 -29.30 -0.98
CA THR A 554 1.25 -29.60 -0.83
C THR A 554 2.11 -28.45 -1.33
N LEU A 555 1.70 -27.76 -2.41
CA LEU A 555 2.42 -26.57 -2.89
C LEU A 555 2.42 -25.45 -1.84
N TRP A 556 1.26 -25.14 -1.25
CA TRP A 556 1.19 -24.18 -0.14
C TRP A 556 2.03 -24.59 1.07
N THR A 557 2.10 -25.89 1.35
CA THR A 557 2.94 -26.44 2.42
C THR A 557 4.43 -26.30 2.13
N LEU A 558 4.85 -26.53 0.89
CA LEU A 558 6.24 -26.32 0.47
C LEU A 558 6.59 -24.83 0.47
N GLY A 559 5.68 -23.97 0.00
CA GLY A 559 5.79 -22.53 0.10
C GLY A 559 6.02 -22.09 1.55
N PHE A 560 5.17 -22.59 2.47
CA PHE A 560 5.29 -22.37 3.91
C PHE A 560 6.70 -22.71 4.42
N LEU A 561 7.23 -23.90 4.08
CA LEU A 561 8.55 -24.31 4.58
C LEU A 561 9.66 -23.36 4.13
N VAL A 562 9.58 -22.84 2.90
CA VAL A 562 10.55 -21.87 2.36
C VAL A 562 10.41 -20.53 3.06
N THR A 563 9.22 -19.93 3.00
CA THR A 563 8.98 -18.56 3.48
C THR A 563 9.12 -18.45 4.99
N PHE A 564 8.59 -19.42 5.74
CA PHE A 564 8.71 -19.45 7.19
C PHE A 564 10.17 -19.64 7.65
N THR A 565 10.98 -20.41 6.91
CA THR A 565 12.41 -20.57 7.24
C THR A 565 13.17 -19.26 7.00
N LEU A 566 12.91 -18.56 5.88
CA LEU A 566 13.51 -17.24 5.61
C LEU A 566 13.07 -16.19 6.65
N GLY A 567 11.79 -16.21 7.03
CA GLY A 567 11.27 -15.41 8.15
C GLY A 567 11.97 -15.73 9.46
N GLY A 568 12.16 -17.01 9.79
CA GLY A 568 12.87 -17.44 10.99
C GLY A 568 14.33 -16.99 11.03
N ILE A 569 15.03 -17.03 9.89
CA ILE A 569 16.43 -16.57 9.77
C ILE A 569 16.51 -15.05 10.01
N SER A 570 15.65 -14.26 9.36
CA SER A 570 15.56 -12.81 9.61
C SER A 570 15.11 -12.48 11.04
N GLY A 571 14.37 -13.38 11.68
CA GLY A 571 13.95 -13.24 13.08
C GLY A 571 15.09 -13.28 14.07
N MET A 572 16.19 -13.97 13.75
CA MET A 572 17.34 -14.11 14.64
C MET A 572 18.14 -12.80 14.82
N PHE A 573 17.84 -11.77 14.03
CA PHE A 573 18.45 -10.46 14.19
C PHE A 573 17.82 -9.68 15.36
N PHE A 574 16.51 -9.79 15.60
CA PHE A 574 15.80 -9.06 16.67
C PHE A 574 16.12 -9.49 18.11
N PRO A 575 16.41 -10.75 18.45
CA PRO A 575 16.89 -11.07 19.78
C PRO A 575 18.30 -10.53 20.03
N SER A 576 19.09 -10.23 19.00
CA SER A 576 20.42 -9.64 19.17
C SER A 576 20.29 -8.16 19.49
N ILE A 577 20.59 -7.78 20.73
CA ILE A 577 20.53 -6.37 21.20
C ILE A 577 21.33 -5.45 20.27
N ALA A 578 22.51 -5.88 19.82
CA ALA A 578 23.37 -5.06 18.95
C ALA A 578 22.73 -4.78 17.57
N MET A 579 21.93 -5.71 17.05
CA MET A 579 21.26 -5.54 15.76
C MET A 579 19.91 -4.87 15.93
N ASP A 580 19.14 -5.24 16.95
CA ASP A 580 17.81 -4.68 17.22
C ASP A 580 17.88 -3.17 17.39
N LEU A 581 18.87 -2.62 18.09
CA LEU A 581 19.05 -1.16 18.23
C LEU A 581 19.06 -0.39 16.89
N HIS A 582 19.46 -1.03 15.78
CA HIS A 582 19.49 -0.42 14.45
C HIS A 582 18.30 -0.81 13.57
N LEU A 583 17.65 -1.94 13.87
CA LEU A 583 16.58 -2.52 13.04
C LEU A 583 15.20 -2.29 13.64
N HIS A 584 15.12 -1.92 14.92
CA HIS A 584 13.89 -1.64 15.66
C HIS A 584 13.07 -0.57 14.94
N GLU A 585 11.76 -0.82 14.79
CA GLU A 585 10.80 0.08 14.12
C GLU A 585 11.17 0.49 12.67
N SER A 586 12.10 -0.23 12.03
CA SER A 586 12.37 -0.07 10.59
C SER A 586 11.49 -1.01 9.74
N TYR A 587 11.50 -0.83 8.41
CA TYR A 587 10.84 -1.78 7.50
C TYR A 587 11.38 -3.22 7.62
N PHE A 588 12.56 -3.43 8.21
CA PHE A 588 13.10 -4.77 8.43
C PHE A 588 12.22 -5.60 9.39
N VAL A 589 11.68 -5.01 10.46
CA VAL A 589 10.76 -5.74 11.37
C VAL A 589 9.42 -6.02 10.71
N VAL A 590 8.93 -5.09 9.90
CA VAL A 590 7.71 -5.28 9.11
C VAL A 590 7.89 -6.43 8.13
N ALA A 591 8.97 -6.45 7.36
CA ALA A 591 9.29 -7.52 6.42
C ALA A 591 9.44 -8.87 7.12
N HIS A 592 10.25 -8.95 8.18
CA HIS A 592 10.41 -10.17 8.98
C HIS A 592 9.08 -10.73 9.47
N PHE A 593 8.26 -9.89 10.09
CA PHE A 593 6.99 -10.34 10.68
C PHE A 593 6.00 -10.78 9.60
N HIS A 594 5.93 -10.07 8.46
CA HIS A 594 5.13 -10.54 7.33
C HIS A 594 5.67 -11.85 6.75
N TYR A 595 6.99 -12.09 6.81
CA TYR A 595 7.54 -13.37 6.38
C TYR A 595 7.11 -14.55 7.23
N VAL A 596 7.03 -14.33 8.53
CA VAL A 596 6.61 -15.35 9.50
C VAL A 596 5.09 -15.49 9.54
N LEU A 597 4.34 -14.39 9.49
CA LEU A 597 2.89 -14.41 9.66
C LEU A 597 2.16 -14.75 8.36
N VAL A 598 2.44 -14.05 7.26
CA VAL A 598 1.79 -14.35 5.97
C VAL A 598 2.38 -15.64 5.40
N GLY A 599 3.71 -15.70 5.28
CA GLY A 599 4.40 -16.90 4.80
C GLY A 599 4.25 -18.13 5.71
N GLY A 600 3.92 -17.94 6.99
CA GLY A 600 3.65 -19.03 7.92
C GLY A 600 2.17 -19.33 8.09
N THR A 601 1.44 -18.42 8.76
CA THR A 601 0.03 -18.64 9.11
C THR A 601 -0.87 -18.65 7.88
N VAL A 602 -0.81 -17.65 7.00
CA VAL A 602 -1.73 -17.56 5.85
C VAL A 602 -1.49 -18.70 4.85
N PHE A 603 -0.23 -19.02 4.56
CA PHE A 603 0.09 -20.16 3.70
C PHE A 603 -0.32 -21.50 4.32
N GLY A 604 -0.15 -21.66 5.63
CA GLY A 604 -0.68 -22.79 6.37
C GLY A 604 -2.21 -22.90 6.28
N PHE A 605 -2.93 -21.78 6.34
CA PHE A 605 -4.38 -21.77 6.19
C PHE A 605 -4.82 -22.08 4.77
N TYR A 606 -4.13 -21.58 3.75
CA TYR A 606 -4.42 -22.01 2.38
C TYR A 606 -4.18 -23.51 2.19
N ALA A 607 -3.08 -24.05 2.73
CA ALA A 607 -2.87 -25.50 2.76
C ALA A 607 -4.02 -26.23 3.45
N ALA A 608 -4.50 -25.74 4.60
CA ALA A 608 -5.64 -26.29 5.33
C ALA A 608 -6.94 -26.24 4.53
N ILE A 609 -7.24 -25.12 3.86
CA ILE A 609 -8.43 -24.96 3.02
C ILE A 609 -8.38 -26.01 1.92
N TYR A 610 -7.33 -26.06 1.09
CA TYR A 610 -7.26 -27.05 0.01
C TYR A 610 -7.26 -28.50 0.51
N TYR A 611 -6.73 -28.76 1.71
CA TYR A 611 -6.69 -30.10 2.29
C TYR A 611 -8.04 -30.55 2.89
N TRP A 612 -8.73 -29.68 3.62
CA TRP A 612 -9.97 -30.01 4.35
C TRP A 612 -11.26 -29.52 3.69
N PHE A 613 -11.19 -28.75 2.59
CA PHE A 613 -12.39 -28.33 1.85
C PHE A 613 -13.32 -29.51 1.48
N PRO A 614 -12.81 -30.69 1.06
CA PRO A 614 -13.68 -31.84 0.79
C PRO A 614 -14.38 -32.38 2.04
N LYS A 615 -13.76 -32.23 3.22
CA LYS A 615 -14.36 -32.61 4.50
C LYS A 615 -15.50 -31.66 4.91
N MET A 616 -15.37 -30.37 4.57
CA MET A 616 -16.33 -29.34 4.92
C MET A 616 -17.50 -29.25 3.93
N SER A 617 -17.24 -29.46 2.64
CA SER A 617 -18.22 -29.23 1.55
C SER A 617 -18.64 -30.48 0.79
N GLY A 618 -17.93 -31.60 0.95
CA GLY A 618 -18.11 -32.81 0.13
C GLY A 618 -17.60 -32.67 -1.31
N ARG A 619 -16.89 -31.58 -1.66
CA ARG A 619 -16.38 -31.31 -3.01
C ARG A 619 -14.88 -31.03 -3.00
N MET A 620 -14.21 -31.35 -4.10
CA MET A 620 -12.82 -30.95 -4.35
C MET A 620 -12.80 -29.54 -4.95
N LEU A 621 -11.81 -28.73 -4.57
CA LEU A 621 -11.49 -27.49 -5.28
C LEU A 621 -10.79 -27.79 -6.62
N ASP A 622 -10.87 -26.86 -7.56
CA ASP A 622 -10.18 -26.99 -8.84
C ASP A 622 -8.66 -26.86 -8.66
N GLU A 623 -7.92 -27.87 -9.09
CA GLU A 623 -6.46 -27.91 -8.92
C GLU A 623 -5.72 -26.94 -9.85
N LYS A 624 -6.25 -26.61 -11.04
CA LYS A 624 -5.58 -25.67 -11.94
C LYS A 624 -5.66 -24.25 -11.40
N LEU A 625 -6.85 -23.85 -10.95
CA LEU A 625 -7.05 -22.57 -10.27
C LEU A 625 -6.30 -22.55 -8.93
N GLY A 626 -6.22 -23.69 -8.24
CA GLY A 626 -5.43 -23.83 -7.02
C GLY A 626 -3.94 -23.58 -7.21
N VAL A 627 -3.35 -24.17 -8.25
CA VAL A 627 -1.95 -23.94 -8.64
C VAL A 627 -1.74 -22.48 -9.07
N LEU A 628 -2.65 -21.91 -9.86
CA LEU A 628 -2.57 -20.49 -10.25
C LEU A 628 -2.59 -19.57 -9.03
N HIS A 629 -3.50 -19.82 -8.07
CA HIS A 629 -3.57 -19.07 -6.82
C HIS A 629 -2.25 -19.18 -6.05
N PHE A 630 -1.67 -20.39 -5.94
CA PHE A 630 -0.35 -20.57 -5.32
C PHE A 630 0.75 -19.77 -6.02
N LEU A 631 0.86 -19.88 -7.35
CA LEU A 631 1.94 -19.21 -8.11
C LEU A 631 1.85 -17.69 -7.99
N VAL A 632 0.65 -17.12 -8.21
CA VAL A 632 0.44 -15.68 -8.08
C VAL A 632 0.73 -15.23 -6.66
N GLY A 633 0.14 -15.89 -5.66
CA GLY A 633 0.31 -15.54 -4.26
C GLY A 633 1.75 -15.65 -3.79
N PHE A 634 2.47 -16.72 -4.15
CA PHE A 634 3.86 -16.92 -3.77
C PHE A 634 4.78 -15.86 -4.40
N ILE A 635 4.63 -15.58 -5.69
CA ILE A 635 5.47 -14.60 -6.40
C ILE A 635 5.20 -13.18 -5.89
N SER A 636 3.92 -12.78 -5.83
CA SER A 636 3.55 -11.42 -5.42
C SER A 636 3.94 -11.12 -3.97
N TYR A 637 3.79 -12.10 -3.09
CA TYR A 637 4.21 -11.99 -1.69
C TYR A 637 5.72 -11.75 -1.57
N ASN A 638 6.55 -12.53 -2.27
CA ASN A 638 8.01 -12.34 -2.22
C ASN A 638 8.38 -10.99 -2.84
N ALA A 639 7.77 -10.61 -3.96
CA ALA A 639 8.00 -9.32 -4.59
C ALA A 639 7.64 -8.12 -3.69
N LEU A 640 6.67 -8.28 -2.77
CA LEU A 640 6.23 -7.23 -1.87
C LEU A 640 7.09 -7.06 -0.61
N PHE A 641 7.59 -8.17 -0.03
CA PHE A 641 8.24 -8.14 1.28
C PHE A 641 9.74 -8.44 1.24
N TRP A 642 10.29 -8.89 0.10
CA TRP A 642 11.73 -9.11 -0.06
C TRP A 642 12.55 -7.81 -0.23
N PRO A 643 12.11 -6.83 -1.04
CA PRO A 643 12.74 -5.50 -1.07
C PRO A 643 12.58 -4.80 0.29
#